data_AF-A0A8T4A482-F1
#
_entry.id   AF-A0A8T4A482-F1
#
_cell.length_a   1.000
_cell.length_b   1.000
_cell.length_c   1.000
_cell.angle_alpha   90.00
_cell.angle_beta   90.00
_cell.angle_gamma   90.00
#
_symmetry.space_group_name_H-M   'P 1'
#
loop_
_entity.id
_entity.type
_entity.pdbx_description
1 polymer ?
#
loop_
_entity_poly.entity_id
_entity_poly.type
_entity_poly.pdbx_seq_one_letter_code
_entity_poly.pdbx_strand_id
1 'polypeptide(L)'
;MAKDKEQLIAELMKKPEKIRNICIAAHIDHGKCVSARTKLALWTGESIHAEELYNKYMSIGKIVRTTDNETIIDVSKKGIVINTLNKRTMKIEKGKITHMWKMKKTDPLVEIELKNGRKIKTTPEHKFMVLHPSGKITEVAANELQLGDSIVCNRIVHFEPLSLNKIKEFFLEKISRDGFYVFLNDSMKRKLHEKIIIKGREKVWEQVKPSLKMLSFYHCAWRGSYRLNDLLKLADNFGITPVEIYDSIKCINYRKTTKYRGDHSSVNLTLPKTMEEWEDFMYFVGLMFGDGSVSITLDNADKTIHDKTISICEKTLGIKPTIRTYKNKCPRIYINGGLTLKHLLRIIFDYPLKQKSRNIRLPLILQLMPTELSSKFISGYFDADGCVEFGRRAVSLTSSSAEMINDLQLFLMRFGCPSKIDRDTLYISGKKSLKNFGKIGFLLDRKTEKFKHLLEKSAQSRNIDYIYVNADNLKKLRMKMGLYQNDIGKYYSKYERGEIGINHDNLSTIVAKFDSADSGLDELEIFKKLCSEDVYFCNISSINICDKEEFVYDFSVEKTHNFVAEGMIIHNTTLTDNLLAGAGMISEELAGKQLFTDFVKQEQERGITIYSANVSMVHSFDNDDFLINLIDTPGHVDFGGDVTRAMRAVDGAIVVACAVEGVMPQTETVIRQALKERVKPILFINKVDRLIRELKLTPEKMQERLLKIIKDVNQLIQKYAEKEYREKWMARVDDGSVAFGSAFRKWAISVPYMKAKGITFKDIIEYCSTERDDELTKLAPLHRIVLNMVISHLPNPRDAQSYRIPKIWLGDVNSEEGKSMLKMDANAPLAAIVTKVTPDPHAGLISTARIFSGSIKKGQEIRLISQYKVRRVQQVCVYKGPQRIQMESIPAGNIVGLVGIQDASSGETICDADKEMHPFERIKHMFEPVVTKSIEPSNPKDLTKIINFLKQVSREDPTLQVTINEETGEYLVSGLGELHIDAKIERPLKDLEISIKASPPIVVYRETVKELSPEIEGKSSNKHNRFSMTVEPLEDEIYNAMTEGKIVWDKKNRKHVIAQLQEYGMNKDEAKKIEDVYNRSVLIDATKGIQYLNETMEMICEAFRRFVDAGPLSREPCAKLKAKLWDAKLHEDAIHRGPAQVLPTIKYALEECMLHAKPSLLEPVQTIRIDTPEEEMSSAMNQVQGRRGQIIDTTIETGAAMIKARIPVAEMFGFEAALKSATGGRGFYSLVDISFERVPEDLKENVIKKIRERKGL
;
A
#
# COMPACT_ATOMS: atom_id res chain seq x y z
N MET A 1 30.68 -25.41 9.98
CA MET A 1 30.11 -26.48 9.13
C MET A 1 28.62 -26.24 9.03
N ALA A 2 28.18 -25.48 8.02
CA ALA A 2 26.76 -25.26 7.78
C ALA A 2 26.22 -26.51 7.05
N LYS A 3 25.43 -27.34 7.74
CA LYS A 3 24.53 -28.26 7.03
C LYS A 3 23.72 -27.42 6.03
N ASP A 4 23.57 -27.92 4.82
CA ASP A 4 22.76 -27.26 3.80
C ASP A 4 21.37 -27.00 4.37
N LYS A 5 20.89 -25.74 4.42
CA LYS A 5 19.65 -25.37 5.13
C LYS A 5 18.44 -26.16 4.61
N GLU A 6 18.50 -26.62 3.37
CA GLU A 6 17.48 -27.47 2.75
C GLU A 6 17.45 -28.89 3.34
N GLN A 7 18.63 -29.46 3.63
CA GLN A 7 18.73 -30.74 4.34
C GLN A 7 18.21 -30.63 5.77
N LEU A 8 18.51 -29.52 6.46
CA LEU A 8 17.99 -29.28 7.81
C LEU A 8 16.46 -29.18 7.82
N ILE A 9 15.86 -28.46 6.87
CA ILE A 9 14.40 -28.39 6.72
C ILE A 9 13.84 -29.80 6.49
N ALA A 10 14.42 -30.58 5.56
CA ALA A 10 13.97 -31.94 5.29
C ALA A 10 14.11 -32.89 6.49
N GLU A 11 15.13 -32.70 7.35
CA GLU A 11 15.29 -33.42 8.61
C GLU A 11 14.20 -33.03 9.63
N LEU A 12 13.93 -31.73 9.79
CA LEU A 12 12.93 -31.21 10.73
C LEU A 12 11.50 -31.60 10.34
N MET A 13 11.19 -31.66 9.04
CA MET A 13 9.87 -32.08 8.56
C MET A 13 9.46 -33.49 8.99
N LYS A 14 10.44 -34.37 9.26
CA LYS A 14 10.21 -35.74 9.71
C LYS A 14 10.01 -35.85 11.22
N LYS A 15 10.16 -34.73 11.96
CA LYS A 15 10.11 -34.65 13.42
C LYS A 15 8.96 -33.74 13.84
N PRO A 16 7.73 -34.28 13.96
CA PRO A 16 6.57 -33.44 14.16
C PRO A 16 6.61 -32.60 15.44
N GLU A 17 7.25 -33.08 16.50
CA GLU A 17 7.49 -32.35 17.75
C GLU A 17 8.28 -31.04 17.55
N LYS A 18 9.08 -30.96 16.47
CA LYS A 18 9.88 -29.79 16.08
C LYS A 18 9.17 -28.85 15.10
N ILE A 19 7.92 -29.13 14.73
CA ILE A 19 7.15 -28.30 13.79
C ILE A 19 6.19 -27.38 14.56
N ARG A 20 6.01 -26.15 14.08
CA ARG A 20 4.93 -25.24 14.47
C ARG A 20 4.27 -24.69 13.22
N ASN A 21 2.95 -24.88 13.09
CA ASN A 21 2.18 -24.27 12.01
C ASN A 21 1.34 -23.14 12.61
N ILE A 22 1.59 -21.90 12.19
CA ILE A 22 1.06 -20.70 12.82
C ILE A 22 0.54 -19.71 11.78
N CYS A 23 -0.35 -18.81 12.22
CA CYS A 23 -0.71 -17.62 11.46
C CYS A 23 -0.52 -16.35 12.31
N ILE A 24 -0.38 -15.19 11.63
CA ILE A 24 -0.49 -13.87 12.25
C ILE A 24 -1.86 -13.30 11.92
N ALA A 25 -2.55 -12.83 12.95
CA ALA A 25 -3.78 -12.08 12.85
C ALA A 25 -3.52 -10.64 13.31
N ALA A 26 -3.36 -9.70 12.37
CA ALA A 26 -2.98 -8.31 12.64
C ALA A 26 -3.94 -7.27 12.02
N HIS A 27 -3.98 -6.09 12.65
CA HIS A 27 -4.55 -4.85 12.11
C HIS A 27 -3.45 -4.09 11.34
N ILE A 28 -3.77 -3.50 10.18
CA ILE A 28 -2.84 -2.74 9.33
C ILE A 28 -2.53 -1.38 9.95
N ASP A 29 -1.26 -0.95 9.86
CA ASP A 29 -0.82 0.38 10.27
C ASP A 29 -0.35 1.26 9.10
N HIS A 30 -0.74 2.54 9.13
CA HIS A 30 -0.22 3.62 8.29
C HIS A 30 0.39 4.71 9.18
N GLY A 31 1.51 5.31 8.76
CA GLY A 31 2.09 6.48 9.43
C GLY A 31 3.56 6.68 9.11
N LYS A 32 3.94 7.16 7.92
CA LYS A 32 5.31 7.62 7.63
C LYS A 32 5.25 8.71 6.58
N CYS A 33 5.25 9.98 7.01
CA CYS A 33 4.94 11.09 6.11
C CYS A 33 5.92 12.26 6.26
N VAL A 34 6.02 13.08 5.22
CA VAL A 34 6.78 14.34 5.19
C VAL A 34 5.84 15.54 5.23
N SER A 35 6.35 16.69 5.66
CA SER A 35 5.55 17.93 5.70
C SER A 35 5.24 18.48 4.32
N ALA A 36 4.18 19.29 4.21
CA ALA A 36 3.72 19.90 2.96
C ALA A 36 4.82 20.68 2.23
N ARG A 37 5.68 21.35 3.00
CA ARG A 37 6.76 22.22 2.51
C ARG A 37 8.07 21.48 2.22
N THR A 38 8.11 20.17 2.40
CA THR A 38 9.31 19.39 2.08
C THR A 38 9.54 19.37 0.57
N LYS A 39 10.73 19.76 0.11
CA LYS A 39 11.11 19.74 -1.32
C LYS A 39 11.62 18.37 -1.75
N LEU A 40 11.02 17.84 -2.80
CA LEU A 40 11.35 16.56 -3.43
C LEU A 40 12.24 16.79 -4.65
N ALA A 41 13.26 15.95 -4.83
CA ALA A 41 14.21 16.07 -5.94
C ALA A 41 13.81 15.16 -7.13
N LEU A 42 13.05 15.69 -8.09
CA LEU A 42 12.64 14.94 -9.28
C LEU A 42 13.80 14.71 -10.24
N TRP A 43 13.72 13.64 -11.04
CA TRP A 43 14.72 13.32 -12.05
C TRP A 43 14.72 14.29 -13.24
N THR A 44 13.65 15.06 -13.44
CA THR A 44 13.63 16.20 -14.38
C THR A 44 14.53 17.34 -13.93
N GLY A 45 15.01 17.30 -12.68
CA GLY A 45 15.74 18.36 -12.01
C GLY A 45 14.85 19.26 -11.16
N GLU A 46 13.56 19.32 -11.42
CA GLU A 46 12.61 20.13 -10.64
C GLU A 46 12.66 19.76 -9.15
N SER A 47 12.90 20.77 -8.30
CA SER A 47 12.73 20.70 -6.85
C SER A 47 11.37 21.29 -6.51
N ILE A 48 10.44 20.44 -6.09
CA ILE A 48 9.03 20.78 -5.92
C ILE A 48 8.57 20.44 -4.50
N HIS A 49 7.72 21.26 -3.91
CA HIS A 49 7.14 20.95 -2.60
C HIS A 49 6.22 19.73 -2.69
N ALA A 50 6.17 18.91 -1.64
CA ALA A 50 5.34 17.71 -1.57
C ALA A 50 3.86 18.01 -1.89
N GLU A 51 3.31 19.07 -1.30
CA GLU A 51 1.93 19.52 -1.59
C GLU A 51 1.74 19.97 -3.03
N GLU A 52 2.69 20.72 -3.60
CA GLU A 52 2.61 21.20 -4.97
C GLU A 52 2.64 20.05 -5.97
N LEU A 53 3.52 19.05 -5.73
CA LEU A 53 3.59 17.85 -6.54
C LEU A 53 2.28 17.07 -6.46
N TYR A 54 1.76 16.87 -5.25
CA TYR A 54 0.48 16.22 -5.04
C TYR A 54 -0.66 16.94 -5.80
N ASN A 55 -0.80 18.25 -5.60
CA ASN A 55 -1.86 19.06 -6.22
C ASN A 55 -1.74 19.09 -7.76
N LYS A 56 -0.52 19.13 -8.31
CA LYS A 56 -0.24 19.10 -9.76
C LYS A 56 -0.79 17.82 -10.41
N TYR A 57 -0.74 16.70 -9.70
CA TYR A 57 -1.20 15.41 -10.21
C TYR A 57 -2.56 14.97 -9.67
N MET A 58 -3.14 15.68 -8.71
CA MET A 58 -4.46 15.39 -8.16
C MET A 58 -5.58 15.46 -9.22
N SER A 59 -5.49 16.40 -10.16
CA SER A 59 -6.52 16.59 -11.21
C SER A 59 -6.37 15.64 -12.41
N ILE A 60 -5.21 14.99 -12.56
CA ILE A 60 -4.87 14.19 -13.75
C ILE A 60 -4.60 12.72 -13.39
N GLY A 61 -4.23 12.45 -12.13
CA GLY A 61 -4.08 11.12 -11.54
C GLY A 61 -5.42 10.48 -11.23
N LYS A 62 -5.44 9.16 -11.06
CA LYS A 62 -6.67 8.44 -10.70
C LYS A 62 -6.80 8.46 -9.19
N ILE A 63 -7.81 9.13 -8.66
CA ILE A 63 -8.12 9.08 -7.22
C ILE A 63 -8.43 7.63 -6.85
N VAL A 64 -7.63 7.06 -5.95
CA VAL A 64 -7.77 5.68 -5.46
C VAL A 64 -8.70 5.66 -4.25
N ARG A 65 -8.51 6.63 -3.35
CA ARG A 65 -9.24 6.75 -2.09
C ARG A 65 -9.26 8.21 -1.67
N THR A 66 -10.40 8.69 -1.21
CA THR A 66 -10.51 9.98 -0.51
C THR A 66 -11.32 9.75 0.75
N THR A 67 -10.74 10.11 1.89
CA THR A 67 -11.36 10.13 3.22
C THR A 67 -11.08 11.51 3.84
N ASP A 68 -11.67 11.82 4.99
CA ASP A 68 -11.46 13.13 5.64
C ASP A 68 -10.05 13.31 6.21
N ASN A 69 -9.32 12.21 6.40
CA ASN A 69 -7.94 12.21 6.91
C ASN A 69 -6.91 11.78 5.88
N GLU A 70 -7.30 11.28 4.71
CA GLU A 70 -6.34 10.93 3.66
C GLU A 70 -6.93 10.95 2.26
N THR A 71 -6.19 11.49 1.30
CA THR A 71 -6.47 11.39 -0.13
C THR A 71 -5.30 10.69 -0.82
N ILE A 72 -5.58 9.66 -1.61
CA ILE A 72 -4.60 8.84 -2.32
C ILE A 72 -4.86 8.96 -3.82
N ILE A 73 -3.83 9.30 -4.58
CA ILE A 73 -3.87 9.38 -6.05
C ILE A 73 -2.87 8.40 -6.67
N ASP A 74 -3.34 7.58 -7.62
CA ASP A 74 -2.52 6.73 -8.47
C ASP A 74 -1.99 7.55 -9.65
N VAL A 75 -0.66 7.58 -9.75
CA VAL A 75 0.12 8.29 -10.76
C VAL A 75 1.06 7.34 -11.52
N SER A 76 0.88 6.03 -11.38
CA SER A 76 1.72 4.98 -11.99
C SER A 76 1.85 5.09 -13.51
N LYS A 77 0.83 5.64 -14.20
CA LYS A 77 0.86 5.87 -15.66
C LYS A 77 1.42 7.24 -16.07
N LYS A 78 1.77 8.11 -15.13
CA LYS A 78 2.24 9.48 -15.40
C LYS A 78 3.75 9.61 -15.57
N GLY A 79 4.50 8.53 -15.32
CA GLY A 79 5.95 8.49 -15.57
C GLY A 79 6.76 9.44 -14.69
N ILE A 80 6.28 9.73 -13.48
CA ILE A 80 6.97 10.64 -12.55
C ILE A 80 8.17 9.92 -11.95
N VAL A 81 9.38 10.44 -12.20
CA VAL A 81 10.63 9.85 -11.73
C VAL A 81 11.27 10.77 -10.70
N ILE A 82 11.68 10.20 -9.57
CA ILE A 82 12.33 10.86 -8.44
C ILE A 82 13.71 10.23 -8.20
N ASN A 83 14.62 11.00 -7.59
CA ASN A 83 15.91 10.48 -7.13
C ASN A 83 15.71 9.56 -5.92
N THR A 84 16.30 8.37 -5.96
CA THR A 84 16.25 7.37 -4.88
C THR A 84 17.63 6.82 -4.58
N LEU A 85 17.85 6.24 -3.40
CA LEU A 85 19.12 5.62 -3.04
C LEU A 85 19.03 4.10 -3.16
N ASN A 86 19.94 3.53 -3.94
CA ASN A 86 20.19 2.10 -3.89
C ASN A 86 21.02 1.77 -2.65
N LYS A 87 20.37 1.26 -1.59
CA LYS A 87 21.05 1.02 -0.30
C LYS A 87 22.25 0.05 -0.39
N ARG A 88 22.37 -0.78 -1.44
CA ARG A 88 23.51 -1.71 -1.60
C ARG A 88 24.74 -0.99 -2.13
N THR A 89 24.56 -0.17 -3.16
CA THR A 89 25.66 0.50 -3.86
C THR A 89 25.92 1.90 -3.33
N MET A 90 25.01 2.44 -2.49
CA MET A 90 24.99 3.84 -2.05
C MET A 90 24.98 4.84 -3.22
N LYS A 91 24.48 4.43 -4.39
CA LYS A 91 24.33 5.28 -5.57
C LYS A 91 22.90 5.78 -5.72
N ILE A 92 22.76 6.97 -6.29
CA ILE A 92 21.46 7.56 -6.57
C ILE A 92 20.94 7.03 -7.92
N GLU A 93 19.71 6.54 -7.95
CA GLU A 93 19.07 5.93 -9.13
C GLU A 93 17.64 6.45 -9.37
N LYS A 94 17.11 6.19 -10.57
CA LYS A 94 15.74 6.53 -10.97
C LYS A 94 14.74 5.69 -10.18
N GLY A 95 13.87 6.32 -9.40
CA GLY A 95 12.69 5.68 -8.81
C GLY A 95 11.40 6.24 -9.39
N LYS A 96 10.41 5.39 -9.63
CA LYS A 96 9.12 5.81 -10.20
C LYS A 96 8.08 5.99 -9.11
N ILE A 97 7.47 7.17 -9.00
CA ILE A 97 6.35 7.39 -8.07
C ILE A 97 5.12 6.71 -8.65
N THR A 98 4.52 5.81 -7.87
CA THR A 98 3.31 5.08 -8.26
C THR A 98 2.06 5.70 -7.64
N HIS A 99 2.18 6.19 -6.40
CA HIS A 99 1.07 6.73 -5.62
C HIS A 99 1.55 7.92 -4.80
N MET A 100 0.63 8.83 -4.51
CA MET A 100 0.85 9.97 -3.63
C MET A 100 -0.27 10.05 -2.61
N TRP A 101 0.09 10.32 -1.36
CA TRP A 101 -0.83 10.45 -0.24
C TRP A 101 -0.81 11.89 0.26
N LYS A 102 -1.98 12.41 0.57
CA LYS A 102 -2.18 13.62 1.37
C LYS A 102 -2.97 13.20 2.60
N MET A 103 -2.34 13.21 3.77
CA MET A 103 -2.95 12.77 5.03
C MET A 103 -3.08 13.94 5.99
N LYS A 104 -4.12 13.97 6.81
CA LYS A 104 -4.28 14.96 7.88
C LYS A 104 -3.32 14.58 9.00
N LYS A 105 -2.58 15.57 9.50
CA LYS A 105 -1.56 15.38 10.53
C LYS A 105 -2.23 14.94 11.84
N THR A 106 -1.81 13.79 12.38
CA THR A 106 -2.29 13.26 13.67
C THR A 106 -1.39 13.69 14.83
N ASP A 107 -0.08 13.81 14.60
CA ASP A 107 0.95 14.03 15.61
C ASP A 107 1.83 15.25 15.28
N PRO A 108 2.45 15.90 16.29
CA PRO A 108 3.44 16.96 16.06
C PRO A 108 4.59 16.46 15.18
N LEU A 109 5.00 17.25 14.20
CA LEU A 109 6.11 16.90 13.32
C LEU A 109 7.44 17.10 14.03
N VAL A 110 8.42 16.28 13.69
CA VAL A 110 9.81 16.47 14.12
C VAL A 110 10.54 17.22 13.00
N GLU A 111 11.02 18.42 13.31
CA GLU A 111 11.93 19.21 12.47
C GLU A 111 13.37 18.84 12.81
N ILE A 112 14.10 18.33 11.83
CA ILE A 112 15.53 17.99 11.96
C ILE A 112 16.31 19.02 11.18
N GLU A 113 17.26 19.69 11.84
CA GLU A 113 18.21 20.60 11.23
C GLU A 113 19.60 19.97 11.23
N LEU A 114 20.27 19.99 10.09
CA LEU A 114 21.65 19.53 9.91
C LEU A 114 22.65 20.68 10.08
N LYS A 115 23.92 20.36 10.39
CA LYS A 115 25.03 21.34 10.56
C LYS A 115 25.31 22.19 9.33
N ASN A 116 24.84 21.78 8.16
CA ASN A 116 24.91 22.56 6.92
C ASN A 116 23.73 23.56 6.77
N GLY A 117 22.82 23.63 7.74
CA GLY A 117 21.65 24.52 7.75
C GLY A 117 20.39 23.95 7.10
N ARG A 118 20.44 22.72 6.56
CA ARG A 118 19.25 22.08 5.94
C ARG A 118 18.28 21.60 6.99
N LYS A 119 16.99 21.75 6.69
CA LYS A 119 15.89 21.35 7.57
C LYS A 119 14.93 20.44 6.85
N ILE A 120 14.41 19.45 7.56
CA ILE A 120 13.29 18.62 7.09
C ILE A 120 12.30 18.41 8.22
N LYS A 121 11.01 18.32 7.88
CA LYS A 121 9.94 18.04 8.84
C LYS A 121 9.25 16.74 8.45
N THR A 122 9.17 15.81 9.38
CA THR A 122 8.56 14.50 9.17
C THR A 122 7.69 14.11 10.34
N THR A 123 6.85 13.10 10.16
CA THR A 123 6.18 12.47 11.31
C THR A 123 7.22 11.80 12.23
N PRO A 124 6.95 11.68 13.55
CA PRO A 124 7.92 11.16 14.54
C PRO A 124 8.53 9.80 14.18
N GLU A 125 7.73 8.90 13.62
CA GLU A 125 8.08 7.52 13.26
C GLU A 125 8.79 7.39 11.89
N HIS A 126 8.96 8.51 11.18
CA HIS A 126 9.63 8.53 9.89
C HIS A 126 11.12 8.21 10.00
N LYS A 127 11.68 7.31 9.18
CA LYS A 127 13.06 6.84 9.34
C LYS A 127 14.07 7.56 8.44
N PHE A 128 15.22 7.88 9.01
CA PHE A 128 16.41 8.40 8.34
C PHE A 128 17.52 7.34 8.34
N MET A 129 18.29 7.28 7.26
CA MET A 129 19.53 6.52 7.25
C MET A 129 20.60 7.29 8.02
N VAL A 130 21.16 6.68 9.07
CA VAL A 130 22.14 7.29 9.97
C VAL A 130 23.43 6.47 9.93
N LEU A 131 24.56 7.16 9.77
CA LEU A 131 25.89 6.60 10.00
C LEU A 131 26.27 6.82 11.46
N HIS A 132 26.36 5.73 12.22
CA HIS A 132 26.82 5.80 13.59
C HIS A 132 28.35 5.97 13.66
N PRO A 133 28.89 6.51 14.78
CA PRO A 133 30.33 6.60 15.01
C PRO A 133 31.10 5.27 14.87
N SER A 134 30.40 4.14 14.99
CA SER A 134 30.93 2.79 14.80
C SER A 134 31.18 2.41 13.33
N GLY A 135 30.80 3.25 12.37
CA GLY A 135 30.88 2.98 10.93
C GLY A 135 29.72 2.14 10.36
N LYS A 136 28.72 1.79 11.19
CA LYS A 136 27.50 1.08 10.73
C LYS A 136 26.46 2.10 10.26
N ILE A 137 25.84 1.81 9.11
CA ILE A 137 24.65 2.54 8.63
C ILE A 137 23.40 1.79 9.08
N THR A 138 22.48 2.48 9.74
CA THR A 138 21.20 1.95 10.23
C THR A 138 20.06 2.90 9.88
N GLU A 139 18.83 2.50 10.16
CA GLU A 139 17.65 3.35 10.03
C GLU A 139 17.13 3.73 11.40
N VAL A 140 17.06 5.03 11.68
CA VAL A 140 16.64 5.59 12.96
C VAL A 140 15.42 6.48 12.72
N ALA A 141 14.38 6.40 13.56
CA ALA A 141 13.21 7.25 13.39
C ALA A 141 13.49 8.71 13.79
N ALA A 142 12.73 9.64 13.26
CA ALA A 142 12.91 11.08 13.47
C ALA A 142 12.92 11.44 14.95
N ASN A 143 12.07 10.79 15.75
CA ASN A 143 11.97 10.98 17.20
C ASN A 143 13.03 10.25 18.04
N GLU A 144 13.93 9.49 17.43
CA GLU A 144 15.06 8.82 18.10
C GLU A 144 16.41 9.38 17.65
N LEU A 145 16.42 10.36 16.76
CA LEU A 145 17.65 10.97 16.31
C LEU A 145 18.28 11.76 17.45
N GLN A 146 19.60 11.67 17.56
CA GLN A 146 20.36 12.37 18.60
C GLN A 146 21.26 13.46 18.02
N LEU A 147 21.54 14.49 18.83
CA LEU A 147 22.53 15.51 18.50
C LEU A 147 23.92 14.86 18.41
N GLY A 148 24.43 14.70 17.18
CA GLY A 148 25.71 14.04 16.93
C GLY A 148 25.63 13.03 15.80
N ASP A 149 24.46 12.42 15.59
CA ASP A 149 24.19 11.49 14.51
C ASP A 149 24.45 12.12 13.14
N SER A 150 24.97 11.32 12.20
CA SER A 150 25.25 11.74 10.83
C SER A 150 24.21 11.15 9.88
N ILE A 151 23.30 11.97 9.36
CA ILE A 151 22.32 11.55 8.36
C ILE A 151 23.02 11.37 7.00
N VAL A 152 22.61 10.32 6.28
CA VAL A 152 23.01 10.11 4.88
C VAL A 152 22.28 11.11 4.00
N CYS A 153 23.06 11.96 3.35
CA CYS A 153 22.59 12.97 2.40
C CYS A 153 23.08 12.62 0.99
N ASN A 154 22.32 12.98 -0.04
CA ASN A 154 22.83 12.86 -1.41
C ASN A 154 23.86 13.96 -1.66
N ARG A 155 25.00 13.67 -2.29
CA ARG A 155 26.02 14.67 -2.66
C ARG A 155 25.74 15.29 -4.02
N ILE A 156 25.23 14.48 -4.93
CA ILE A 156 24.85 14.88 -6.27
C ILE A 156 23.36 14.64 -6.49
N VAL A 157 22.73 15.51 -7.26
CA VAL A 157 21.36 15.30 -7.78
C VAL A 157 21.50 14.95 -9.25
N HIS A 158 21.20 13.71 -9.61
CA HIS A 158 21.14 13.30 -11.00
C HIS A 158 19.86 13.81 -11.62
N PHE A 159 19.94 14.29 -12.86
CA PHE A 159 18.78 14.80 -13.57
C PHE A 159 18.94 14.71 -15.09
N GLU A 160 17.81 14.84 -15.78
CA GLU A 160 17.72 14.89 -17.24
C GLU A 160 17.33 16.31 -17.68
N PRO A 161 18.29 17.13 -18.15
CA PRO A 161 18.03 18.52 -18.53
C PRO A 161 17.16 18.63 -19.79
N LEU A 162 16.45 19.75 -19.92
CA LEU A 162 15.81 20.12 -21.18
C LEU A 162 16.87 20.43 -22.24
N SER A 163 16.61 20.01 -23.48
CA SER A 163 17.40 20.45 -24.63
C SER A 163 17.21 21.95 -24.89
N LEU A 164 18.16 22.58 -25.57
CA LEU A 164 18.07 24.00 -25.92
C LEU A 164 16.80 24.33 -26.71
N ASN A 165 16.36 23.43 -27.58
CA ASN A 165 15.10 23.55 -28.32
C ASN A 165 13.88 23.58 -27.39
N LYS A 166 13.84 22.72 -26.37
CA LYS A 166 12.78 22.72 -25.36
C LYS A 166 12.81 23.99 -24.49
N ILE A 167 13.99 24.56 -24.24
CA ILE A 167 14.13 25.86 -23.55
C ILE A 167 13.55 26.99 -24.42
N LYS A 168 13.85 27.01 -25.73
CA LYS A 168 13.25 27.97 -26.67
C LYS A 168 11.73 27.87 -26.70
N GLU A 169 11.19 26.65 -26.73
CA GLU A 169 9.75 26.39 -26.63
C GLU A 169 9.16 26.96 -25.32
N PHE A 170 9.79 26.66 -24.18
CA PHE A 170 9.36 27.17 -22.86
C PHE A 170 9.31 28.71 -22.84
N PHE A 171 10.30 29.38 -23.42
CA PHE A 171 10.32 30.84 -23.52
C PHE A 171 9.13 31.38 -24.30
N LEU A 172 8.85 30.82 -25.48
CA LEU A 172 7.70 31.25 -26.28
C LEU A 172 6.39 31.00 -25.55
N GLU A 173 6.24 29.81 -24.96
CA GLU A 173 5.01 29.44 -24.26
C GLU A 173 4.72 30.42 -23.12
N LYS A 174 5.71 30.72 -22.28
CA LYS A 174 5.56 31.61 -21.12
C LYS A 174 5.25 33.05 -21.54
N ILE A 175 5.99 33.62 -22.49
CA ILE A 175 5.74 35.02 -22.90
C ILE A 175 4.49 35.16 -23.79
N SER A 176 4.01 34.09 -24.42
CA SER A 176 2.78 34.12 -25.25
C SER A 176 1.52 34.44 -24.44
N ARG A 177 1.53 34.13 -23.14
CA ARG A 177 0.43 34.36 -22.20
C ARG A 177 0.26 35.84 -21.83
N ASP A 178 1.22 36.69 -22.21
CA ASP A 178 1.26 38.11 -21.90
C ASP A 178 1.19 38.99 -23.18
N GLY A 179 1.21 40.32 -23.02
CA GLY A 179 1.10 41.31 -24.10
C GLY A 179 2.29 41.42 -25.07
N PHE A 180 3.00 40.32 -25.36
CA PHE A 180 4.17 40.33 -26.25
C PHE A 180 3.79 40.30 -27.73
N TYR A 181 4.41 41.21 -28.47
CA TYR A 181 4.47 41.24 -29.93
C TYR A 181 5.83 40.77 -30.40
N VAL A 182 5.83 40.06 -31.52
CA VAL A 182 7.04 39.56 -32.16
C VAL A 182 7.13 40.08 -33.59
N PHE A 183 8.36 40.32 -34.02
CA PHE A 183 8.69 40.74 -35.38
C PHE A 183 9.52 39.63 -36.01
N LEU A 184 9.04 39.08 -37.12
CA LEU A 184 9.70 37.98 -37.81
C LEU A 184 10.72 38.49 -38.83
N ASN A 185 11.72 37.66 -39.13
CA ASN A 185 12.62 37.89 -40.25
C ASN A 185 11.88 37.78 -41.59
N ASP A 186 12.48 38.31 -42.66
CA ASP A 186 11.83 38.40 -43.98
C ASP A 186 11.53 37.03 -44.61
N SER A 187 12.30 36.00 -44.25
CA SER A 187 12.10 34.63 -44.74
C SER A 187 10.81 34.02 -44.18
N MET A 188 10.65 34.00 -42.85
CA MET A 188 9.45 33.45 -42.22
C MET A 188 8.21 34.28 -42.51
N LYS A 189 8.37 35.61 -42.59
CA LYS A 189 7.31 36.53 -43.01
C LYS A 189 6.73 36.15 -44.38
N ARG A 190 7.59 35.92 -45.39
CA ARG A 190 7.17 35.47 -46.73
C ARG A 190 6.50 34.09 -46.69
N LYS A 191 7.13 33.13 -46.00
CA LYS A 191 6.61 31.76 -45.84
C LYS A 191 5.19 31.73 -45.25
N LEU A 192 4.94 32.52 -44.19
CA LEU A 192 3.61 32.61 -43.58
C LEU A 192 2.61 33.34 -44.49
N HIS A 193 3.03 34.41 -45.16
CA HIS A 193 2.17 35.18 -46.07
C HIS A 193 1.69 34.32 -47.25
N GLU A 194 2.58 33.55 -47.88
CA GLU A 194 2.25 32.61 -48.95
C GLU A 194 1.28 31.53 -48.48
N LYS A 195 1.55 30.89 -47.33
CA LYS A 195 0.66 29.86 -46.76
C LYS A 195 -0.75 30.40 -46.44
N ILE A 196 -0.85 31.65 -45.96
CA ILE A 196 -2.15 32.30 -45.69
C ILE A 196 -2.91 32.57 -46.99
N ILE A 197 -2.24 32.98 -48.06
CA ILE A 197 -2.87 33.22 -49.36
C ILE A 197 -3.40 31.89 -49.93
N ILE A 198 -2.58 30.84 -49.93
CA ILE A 198 -2.95 29.52 -50.48
C ILE A 198 -4.16 28.92 -49.75
N LYS A 199 -4.21 29.01 -48.42
CA LYS A 199 -5.30 28.42 -47.60
C LYS A 199 -6.57 29.29 -47.56
N GLY A 200 -6.48 30.56 -48.01
CA GLY A 200 -7.57 31.54 -47.97
C GLY A 200 -7.61 32.35 -46.67
N ARG A 201 -7.65 33.68 -46.79
CA ARG A 201 -7.55 34.61 -45.64
C ARG A 201 -8.65 34.44 -44.60
N GLU A 202 -9.89 34.25 -45.06
CA GLU A 202 -11.08 34.12 -44.20
C GLU A 202 -11.04 32.81 -43.42
N LYS A 203 -10.79 31.71 -44.12
CA LYS A 203 -10.64 30.37 -43.56
C LYS A 203 -9.53 30.31 -42.50
N VAL A 204 -8.39 30.95 -42.74
CA VAL A 204 -7.30 31.00 -41.74
C VAL A 204 -7.69 31.85 -40.53
N TRP A 205 -8.35 32.99 -40.74
CA TRP A 205 -8.79 33.86 -39.65
C TRP A 205 -9.81 33.14 -38.74
N GLU A 206 -10.78 32.42 -39.32
CA GLU A 206 -11.74 31.60 -38.57
C GLU A 206 -11.10 30.44 -37.80
N GLN A 207 -10.03 29.84 -38.34
CA GLN A 207 -9.30 28.76 -37.69
C GLN A 207 -8.43 29.26 -36.52
N VAL A 208 -7.78 30.41 -36.66
CA VAL A 208 -6.89 30.97 -35.63
C VAL A 208 -7.68 31.69 -34.53
N LYS A 209 -8.86 32.25 -34.86
CA LYS A 209 -9.70 33.09 -34.00
C LYS A 209 -8.88 34.14 -33.22
N PRO A 210 -8.12 35.01 -33.92
CA PRO A 210 -7.28 36.02 -33.27
C PRO A 210 -8.14 37.13 -32.64
N SER A 211 -7.60 37.84 -31.65
CA SER A 211 -8.29 39.00 -31.04
C SER A 211 -8.44 40.21 -31.98
N LEU A 212 -7.84 40.16 -33.17
CA LEU A 212 -7.83 41.23 -34.17
C LEU A 212 -8.89 40.99 -35.25
N LYS A 213 -9.51 42.07 -35.76
CA LYS A 213 -10.37 42.02 -36.96
C LYS A 213 -9.58 41.47 -38.15
N MET A 214 -10.28 40.81 -39.08
CA MET A 214 -9.69 40.09 -40.22
C MET A 214 -8.68 40.92 -41.04
N LEU A 215 -9.04 42.15 -41.41
CA LEU A 215 -8.14 43.07 -42.13
C LEU A 215 -6.87 43.38 -41.32
N SER A 216 -7.00 43.62 -40.02
CA SER A 216 -5.87 43.90 -39.13
C SER A 216 -4.96 42.67 -38.94
N PHE A 217 -5.55 41.48 -38.86
CA PHE A 217 -4.80 40.22 -38.83
C PHE A 217 -4.03 39.97 -40.14
N TYR A 218 -4.64 40.26 -41.29
CA TYR A 218 -3.96 40.17 -42.58
C TYR A 218 -2.83 41.21 -42.71
N HIS A 219 -3.02 42.43 -42.21
CA HIS A 219 -1.95 43.42 -42.13
C HIS A 219 -0.79 42.96 -41.24
N CYS A 220 -1.05 42.22 -40.16
CA CYS A 220 -0.01 41.58 -39.35
C CYS A 220 0.81 40.59 -40.19
N ALA A 221 0.15 39.80 -41.04
CA ALA A 221 0.82 38.88 -41.94
C ALA A 221 1.69 39.56 -42.99
N TRP A 222 1.22 40.66 -43.56
CA TRP A 222 2.02 41.44 -44.50
C TRP A 222 3.19 42.19 -43.84
N ARG A 223 3.05 42.61 -42.57
CA ARG A 223 4.10 43.32 -41.83
C ARG A 223 5.09 42.39 -41.13
N GLY A 224 4.75 41.10 -40.95
CA GLY A 224 5.55 40.16 -40.16
C GLY A 224 5.56 40.48 -38.67
N SER A 225 4.53 41.17 -38.18
CA SER A 225 4.41 41.59 -36.78
C SER A 225 3.13 41.02 -36.19
N TYR A 226 3.26 40.19 -35.17
CA TYR A 226 2.15 39.44 -34.59
C TYR A 226 2.14 39.54 -33.08
N ARG A 227 0.96 39.44 -32.47
CA ARG A 227 0.87 39.04 -31.07
C ARG A 227 1.33 37.58 -30.97
N LEU A 228 2.20 37.26 -30.02
CA LEU A 228 2.83 35.93 -30.00
C LEU A 228 1.82 34.79 -29.89
N ASN A 229 0.78 34.93 -29.07
CA ASN A 229 -0.29 33.95 -28.95
C ASN A 229 -0.97 33.64 -30.30
N ASP A 230 -1.25 34.69 -31.08
CA ASP A 230 -1.89 34.54 -32.39
C ASP A 230 -0.92 33.91 -33.40
N LEU A 231 0.38 34.21 -33.30
CA LEU A 231 1.41 33.60 -34.14
C LEU A 231 1.58 32.10 -33.84
N LEU A 232 1.58 31.68 -32.57
CA LEU A 232 1.74 30.26 -32.21
C LEU A 232 0.57 29.43 -32.72
N LYS A 233 -0.67 29.93 -32.61
CA LYS A 233 -1.86 29.31 -33.20
C LYS A 233 -1.77 29.22 -34.73
N LEU A 234 -1.25 30.27 -35.37
CA LEU A 234 -1.03 30.28 -36.82
C LEU A 234 0.05 29.27 -37.25
N ALA A 235 1.12 29.16 -36.47
CA ALA A 235 2.21 28.22 -36.72
C ALA A 235 1.72 26.77 -36.61
N ASP A 236 0.95 26.45 -35.57
CA ASP A 236 0.33 25.14 -35.35
C ASP A 236 -0.57 24.74 -36.53
N ASN A 237 -1.43 25.67 -36.99
CA ASN A 237 -2.29 25.48 -38.17
C ASN A 237 -1.55 25.21 -39.50
N PHE A 238 -0.25 25.49 -39.55
CA PHE A 238 0.61 25.30 -40.72
C PHE A 238 1.73 24.28 -40.51
N GLY A 239 1.73 23.58 -39.37
CA GLY A 239 2.75 22.60 -39.00
C GLY A 239 4.15 23.20 -38.85
N ILE A 240 4.26 24.45 -38.43
CA ILE A 240 5.54 25.11 -38.16
C ILE A 240 5.87 24.94 -36.68
N THR A 241 7.05 24.39 -36.38
CA THR A 241 7.44 24.12 -35.00
C THR A 241 7.69 25.41 -34.22
N PRO A 242 7.47 25.45 -32.89
CA PRO A 242 7.77 26.66 -32.11
C PRO A 242 9.26 27.02 -32.10
N VAL A 243 10.16 26.05 -32.29
CA VAL A 243 11.60 26.30 -32.43
C VAL A 243 11.91 27.08 -33.72
N GLU A 244 11.33 26.68 -34.86
CA GLU A 244 11.43 27.45 -36.11
C GLU A 244 10.89 28.88 -35.94
N ILE A 245 9.78 29.04 -35.20
CA ILE A 245 9.25 30.36 -34.87
C ILE A 245 10.26 31.12 -34.03
N TYR A 246 10.76 30.55 -32.94
CA TYR A 246 11.74 31.19 -32.06
C TYR A 246 12.93 31.70 -32.87
N ASP A 247 13.53 30.87 -33.71
CA ASP A 247 14.72 31.23 -34.49
C ASP A 247 14.43 32.28 -35.56
N SER A 248 13.18 32.35 -36.04
CA SER A 248 12.75 33.39 -36.99
C SER A 248 12.40 34.75 -36.35
N ILE A 249 12.28 34.84 -35.02
CA ILE A 249 12.00 36.10 -34.32
C ILE A 249 13.23 37.02 -34.42
N LYS A 250 13.05 38.16 -35.10
CA LYS A 250 14.02 39.26 -35.14
C LYS A 250 14.07 40.00 -33.81
N CYS A 251 12.92 40.41 -33.27
CA CYS A 251 12.84 41.03 -31.95
C CYS A 251 11.44 40.88 -31.34
N ILE A 252 11.36 41.10 -30.03
CA ILE A 252 10.13 41.10 -29.24
C ILE A 252 9.87 42.48 -28.64
N ASN A 253 8.60 42.81 -28.40
CA ASN A 253 8.18 44.07 -27.79
C ASN A 253 6.94 43.86 -26.93
N TYR A 254 6.97 44.31 -25.67
CA TYR A 254 5.81 44.20 -24.78
C TYR A 254 4.90 45.43 -24.91
N ARG A 255 3.59 45.24 -25.06
CA ARG A 255 2.61 46.35 -25.13
C ARG A 255 1.54 46.20 -24.05
N LYS A 256 1.34 47.24 -23.23
CA LYS A 256 0.25 47.30 -22.23
C LYS A 256 -1.10 47.59 -22.89
N THR A 257 -2.16 46.99 -22.35
CA THR A 257 -3.56 47.24 -22.75
C THR A 257 -4.17 48.49 -22.10
N THR A 258 -3.64 48.96 -20.96
CA THR A 258 -4.11 50.16 -20.25
C THR A 258 -2.96 51.12 -19.91
N LYS A 259 -3.13 52.42 -20.19
CA LYS A 259 -2.16 53.49 -19.89
C LYS A 259 -2.29 53.93 -18.43
N TYR A 260 -1.28 53.69 -17.60
CA TYR A 260 -1.09 54.41 -16.33
C TYR A 260 0.03 55.45 -16.49
N ARG A 261 -0.10 56.60 -15.82
CA ARG A 261 0.94 57.65 -15.81
C ARG A 261 2.18 57.14 -15.06
N GLY A 262 3.35 57.18 -15.72
CA GLY A 262 4.66 56.85 -15.13
C GLY A 262 5.38 55.62 -15.72
N ASP A 263 4.83 54.95 -16.73
CA ASP A 263 5.42 53.74 -17.31
C ASP A 263 6.63 53.99 -18.23
N HIS A 264 7.62 53.09 -18.18
CA HIS A 264 8.76 53.08 -19.11
C HIS A 264 8.29 52.82 -20.55
N SER A 265 8.99 53.34 -21.55
CA SER A 265 8.70 53.04 -22.95
C SER A 265 9.00 51.57 -23.27
N SER A 266 8.20 50.98 -24.18
CA SER A 266 8.45 49.63 -24.69
C SER A 266 9.58 49.67 -25.73
N VAL A 267 10.61 48.86 -25.55
CA VAL A 267 11.78 48.77 -26.44
C VAL A 267 11.80 47.43 -27.17
N ASN A 268 12.33 47.39 -28.38
CA ASN A 268 12.54 46.13 -29.10
C ASN A 268 13.73 45.39 -28.49
N LEU A 269 13.54 44.11 -28.18
CA LEU A 269 14.54 43.27 -27.53
C LEU A 269 14.82 42.06 -28.44
N THR A 270 16.09 41.72 -28.67
CA THR A 270 16.47 40.48 -29.33
C THR A 270 16.53 39.32 -28.32
N LEU A 271 16.28 38.10 -28.79
CA LEU A 271 16.33 36.89 -27.98
C LEU A 271 17.57 36.07 -28.37
N PRO A 272 18.25 35.41 -27.42
CA PRO A 272 19.47 34.64 -27.68
C PRO A 272 19.19 33.45 -28.61
N LYS A 273 20.02 33.27 -29.64
CA LYS A 273 19.89 32.22 -30.67
C LYS A 273 20.97 31.15 -30.54
N THR A 274 22.22 31.56 -30.37
CA THR A 274 23.38 30.68 -30.28
C THR A 274 23.68 30.28 -28.83
N MET A 275 24.42 29.19 -28.61
CA MET A 275 24.80 28.76 -27.27
C MET A 275 25.57 29.87 -26.51
N GLU A 276 26.49 30.56 -27.19
CA GLU A 276 27.24 31.69 -26.63
C GLU A 276 26.33 32.85 -26.20
N GLU A 277 25.34 33.20 -27.04
CA GLU A 277 24.34 34.22 -26.69
C GLU A 277 23.49 33.80 -25.50
N TRP A 278 23.17 32.50 -25.37
CA TRP A 278 22.45 31.97 -24.22
C TRP A 278 23.29 32.00 -22.94
N GLU A 279 24.57 31.66 -23.03
CA GLU A 279 25.51 31.76 -21.91
C GLU A 279 25.65 33.22 -21.42
N ASP A 280 25.84 34.14 -22.35
CA ASP A 280 25.94 35.58 -22.09
C ASP A 280 24.64 36.11 -21.47
N PHE A 281 23.49 35.70 -22.01
CA PHE A 281 22.19 36.07 -21.45
C PHE A 281 22.00 35.53 -20.03
N MET A 282 22.35 34.27 -19.75
CA MET A 282 22.24 33.69 -18.41
C MET A 282 23.16 34.39 -17.41
N TYR A 283 24.40 34.70 -17.80
CA TYR A 283 25.32 35.48 -16.97
C TYR A 283 24.75 36.87 -16.64
N PHE A 284 24.20 37.57 -17.64
CA PHE A 284 23.52 38.85 -17.42
C PHE A 284 22.33 38.73 -16.46
N VAL A 285 21.50 37.69 -16.59
CA VAL A 285 20.39 37.43 -15.66
C VAL A 285 20.93 37.21 -14.24
N GLY A 286 22.04 36.48 -14.08
CA GLY A 286 22.72 36.31 -12.78
C GLY A 286 23.13 37.64 -12.15
N LEU A 287 23.75 38.53 -12.92
CA LEU A 287 24.10 39.89 -12.46
C LEU A 287 22.87 40.69 -12.05
N MET A 288 21.77 40.59 -12.79
CA MET A 288 20.51 41.26 -12.42
C MET A 288 19.97 40.75 -11.08
N PHE A 289 20.12 39.45 -10.78
CA PHE A 289 19.75 38.87 -9.48
C PHE A 289 20.66 39.31 -8.34
N GLY A 290 21.90 39.71 -8.59
CA GLY A 290 22.82 40.30 -7.60
C GLY A 290 22.68 41.81 -7.45
N ASP A 291 23.40 42.57 -8.28
CA ASP A 291 23.45 44.04 -8.20
C ASP A 291 22.31 44.75 -8.97
N GLY A 292 21.44 43.99 -9.63
CA GLY A 292 20.34 44.56 -10.40
C GLY A 292 19.23 45.18 -9.54
N SER A 293 18.48 46.11 -10.13
CA SER A 293 17.34 46.78 -9.50
C SER A 293 16.01 46.48 -10.21
N VAL A 294 14.89 46.83 -9.56
CA VAL A 294 13.52 46.76 -10.11
C VAL A 294 13.32 47.71 -11.31
N SER A 295 14.15 48.75 -11.40
CA SER A 295 14.15 49.72 -12.50
C SER A 295 15.04 49.29 -13.67
N ILE A 296 15.50 48.04 -13.68
CA ILE A 296 16.39 47.49 -14.72
C ILE A 296 17.67 48.34 -14.83
N THR A 297 18.27 48.60 -13.68
CA THR A 297 19.60 49.22 -13.56
C THR A 297 20.54 48.27 -12.83
N LEU A 298 21.84 48.40 -13.07
CA LEU A 298 22.90 47.65 -12.38
C LEU A 298 23.82 48.65 -11.67
N ASP A 299 23.99 48.52 -10.36
CA ASP A 299 24.88 49.36 -9.56
C ASP A 299 26.14 48.54 -9.21
N ASN A 300 27.25 48.75 -9.92
CA ASN A 300 28.50 48.01 -9.66
C ASN A 300 29.72 48.92 -9.89
N ALA A 301 30.83 48.71 -9.17
CA ALA A 301 32.04 49.53 -9.28
C ALA A 301 33.10 48.93 -10.22
N ASP A 302 32.95 47.66 -10.60
CA ASP A 302 33.90 46.90 -11.40
C ASP A 302 33.69 47.17 -12.90
N LYS A 303 34.73 47.71 -13.55
CA LYS A 303 34.69 48.08 -14.97
C LYS A 303 34.50 46.86 -15.88
N THR A 304 35.03 45.68 -15.51
CA THR A 304 34.88 44.47 -16.33
C THR A 304 33.42 44.01 -16.38
N ILE A 305 32.70 44.14 -15.25
CA ILE A 305 31.25 43.90 -15.22
C ILE A 305 30.52 44.91 -16.10
N HIS A 306 30.94 46.18 -16.12
CA HIS A 306 30.33 47.21 -16.97
C HIS A 306 30.49 46.88 -18.45
N ASP A 307 31.73 46.66 -18.89
CA ASP A 307 32.06 46.40 -20.28
C ASP A 307 31.36 45.14 -20.78
N LYS A 308 31.33 44.08 -19.96
CA LYS A 308 30.61 42.85 -20.29
C LYS A 308 29.09 43.05 -20.33
N THR A 309 28.51 43.76 -19.35
CA THR A 309 27.07 44.08 -19.34
C THR A 309 26.67 44.88 -20.58
N ILE A 310 27.47 45.87 -20.96
CA ILE A 310 27.25 46.67 -22.18
C ILE A 310 27.31 45.76 -23.41
N SER A 311 28.35 44.95 -23.54
CA SER A 311 28.51 44.02 -24.66
C SER A 311 27.32 43.06 -24.79
N ILE A 312 26.83 42.48 -23.69
CA ILE A 312 25.68 41.57 -23.72
C ILE A 312 24.40 42.33 -24.11
N CYS A 313 24.21 43.52 -23.55
CA CYS A 313 23.06 44.36 -23.88
C CYS A 313 23.01 44.70 -25.38
N GLU A 314 24.15 45.09 -25.96
CA GLU A 314 24.21 45.50 -27.36
C GLU A 314 24.18 44.32 -28.33
N LYS A 315 24.98 43.27 -28.08
CA LYS A 315 25.13 42.12 -28.99
C LYS A 315 23.99 41.12 -28.85
N THR A 316 23.60 40.77 -27.63
CA THR A 316 22.62 39.70 -27.36
C THR A 316 21.20 40.22 -27.26
N LEU A 317 21.00 41.37 -26.61
CA LEU A 317 19.67 41.93 -26.34
C LEU A 317 19.25 43.06 -27.28
N GLY A 318 20.18 43.61 -28.08
CA GLY A 318 19.90 44.66 -29.06
C GLY A 318 19.50 46.00 -28.43
N ILE A 319 19.91 46.25 -27.17
CA ILE A 319 19.60 47.47 -26.41
C ILE A 319 20.88 48.23 -26.07
N LYS A 320 20.79 49.57 -26.05
CA LYS A 320 21.94 50.45 -25.77
C LYS A 320 21.89 50.97 -24.32
N PRO A 321 22.70 50.42 -23.40
CA PRO A 321 22.75 50.89 -22.03
C PRO A 321 23.49 52.23 -21.91
N THR A 322 23.23 52.97 -20.83
CA THR A 322 23.93 54.23 -20.51
C THR A 322 24.50 54.18 -19.10
N ILE A 323 25.76 54.61 -18.93
CA ILE A 323 26.42 54.66 -17.62
C ILE A 323 26.31 56.07 -17.06
N ARG A 324 25.96 56.19 -15.78
CA ARG A 324 26.02 57.45 -15.03
C ARG A 324 26.86 57.28 -13.78
N THR A 325 27.83 58.16 -13.61
CA THR A 325 28.66 58.26 -12.40
C THR A 325 28.17 59.42 -11.53
N TYR A 326 28.04 59.18 -10.23
CA TYR A 326 27.59 60.18 -9.26
C TYR A 326 28.66 60.36 -8.18
N LYS A 327 28.84 61.58 -7.67
CA LYS A 327 29.83 61.87 -6.61
C LYS A 327 29.54 61.01 -5.37
N ASN A 328 30.56 60.30 -4.87
CA ASN A 328 30.50 59.40 -3.71
C ASN A 328 29.48 58.25 -3.81
N LYS A 329 29.08 57.84 -5.02
CA LYS A 329 28.20 56.68 -5.24
C LYS A 329 28.78 55.76 -6.31
N CYS A 330 28.39 54.50 -6.23
CA CYS A 330 28.70 53.49 -7.23
C CYS A 330 28.19 53.92 -8.63
N PRO A 331 28.96 53.71 -9.71
CA PRO A 331 28.46 53.90 -11.07
C PRO A 331 27.20 53.06 -11.32
N ARG A 332 26.23 53.65 -12.01
CA ARG A 332 24.95 53.02 -12.35
C ARG A 332 24.84 52.82 -13.84
N ILE A 333 24.59 51.58 -14.26
CA ILE A 333 24.25 51.23 -15.65
C ILE A 333 22.73 51.22 -15.79
N TYR A 334 22.22 52.06 -16.66
CA TYR A 334 20.83 52.03 -17.11
C TYR A 334 20.75 51.12 -18.32
N ILE A 335 20.14 49.94 -18.16
CA ILE A 335 20.09 48.91 -19.21
C ILE A 335 19.23 49.34 -20.41
N ASN A 336 18.30 50.29 -20.20
CA ASN A 336 17.42 50.85 -21.22
C ASN A 336 16.54 49.82 -21.97
N GLY A 337 16.32 48.63 -21.39
CA GLY A 337 15.45 47.59 -21.96
C GLY A 337 13.94 47.82 -21.80
N GLY A 338 13.55 48.92 -21.13
CA GLY A 338 12.16 49.37 -21.00
C GLY A 338 11.22 48.35 -20.34
N LEU A 339 9.93 48.41 -20.71
CA LEU A 339 8.93 47.44 -20.23
C LEU A 339 9.19 46.02 -20.73
N THR A 340 9.75 45.86 -21.94
CA THR A 340 9.95 44.55 -22.58
C THR A 340 10.90 43.67 -21.77
N LEU A 341 12.09 44.15 -21.42
CA LEU A 341 13.05 43.38 -20.63
C LEU A 341 12.54 43.12 -19.20
N LYS A 342 11.88 44.12 -18.59
CA LYS A 342 11.29 43.98 -17.25
C LYS A 342 10.25 42.86 -17.19
N HIS A 343 9.35 42.80 -18.18
CA HIS A 343 8.34 41.74 -18.25
C HIS A 343 8.96 40.39 -18.64
N LEU A 344 9.97 40.37 -19.51
CA LEU A 344 10.68 39.12 -19.85
C LEU A 344 11.31 38.48 -18.60
N LEU A 345 12.07 39.27 -17.82
CA LEU A 345 12.70 38.80 -16.59
C LEU A 345 11.66 38.31 -15.57
N ARG A 346 10.55 39.03 -15.42
CA ARG A 346 9.45 38.63 -14.54
C ARG A 346 8.80 37.30 -14.95
N ILE A 347 8.52 37.11 -16.24
CA ILE A 347 7.71 35.98 -16.71
C ILE A 347 8.52 34.69 -16.82
N ILE A 348 9.78 34.82 -17.23
CA ILE A 348 10.66 33.68 -17.43
C ILE A 348 11.38 33.30 -16.14
N PHE A 349 11.84 34.30 -15.40
CA PHE A 349 12.72 34.10 -14.24
C PHE A 349 12.09 34.55 -12.92
N ASP A 350 10.78 34.82 -12.88
CA ASP A 350 10.10 35.25 -11.64
C ASP A 350 10.74 36.49 -10.97
N TYR A 351 11.41 37.34 -11.76
CA TYR A 351 12.13 38.49 -11.23
C TYR A 351 11.18 39.51 -10.57
N PRO A 352 11.40 39.91 -9.30
CA PRO A 352 10.44 40.72 -8.56
C PRO A 352 10.25 42.13 -9.11
N LEU A 353 8.99 42.58 -9.17
CA LEU A 353 8.65 43.95 -9.58
C LEU A 353 8.62 44.97 -8.43
N LYS A 354 8.77 44.52 -7.18
CA LYS A 354 8.83 45.36 -5.97
C LYS A 354 9.75 44.66 -4.95
N GLN A 355 10.59 45.43 -4.26
CA GLN A 355 11.47 44.95 -3.18
C GLN A 355 12.27 43.68 -3.55
N LYS A 356 13.09 43.76 -4.61
CA LYS A 356 13.83 42.62 -5.17
C LYS A 356 14.67 41.86 -4.13
N SER A 357 15.49 42.55 -3.34
CA SER A 357 16.50 41.91 -2.48
C SER A 357 15.95 40.85 -1.51
N ARG A 358 14.72 41.01 -1.02
CA ARG A 358 14.07 40.05 -0.10
C ARG A 358 13.20 39.01 -0.80
N ASN A 359 12.83 39.24 -2.06
CA ASN A 359 11.78 38.48 -2.76
C ASN A 359 12.30 37.66 -3.95
N ILE A 360 13.60 37.70 -4.26
CA ILE A 360 14.18 36.83 -5.29
C ILE A 360 14.13 35.38 -4.86
N ARG A 361 13.90 34.47 -5.81
CA ARG A 361 13.89 33.01 -5.65
C ARG A 361 14.63 32.38 -6.82
N LEU A 362 15.07 31.13 -6.69
CA LEU A 362 15.72 30.46 -7.81
C LEU A 362 14.67 30.08 -8.87
N PRO A 363 14.76 30.57 -10.11
CA PRO A 363 13.76 30.30 -11.13
C PRO A 363 13.67 28.82 -11.51
N LEU A 364 12.43 28.31 -11.69
CA LEU A 364 12.20 26.92 -12.12
C LEU A 364 12.94 26.58 -13.42
N ILE A 365 12.99 27.52 -14.38
CA ILE A 365 13.67 27.28 -15.65
C ILE A 365 15.16 26.96 -15.47
N LEU A 366 15.85 27.57 -14.48
CA LEU A 366 17.24 27.22 -14.18
C LEU A 366 17.38 25.79 -13.69
N GLN A 367 16.37 25.29 -12.97
CA GLN A 367 16.29 23.89 -12.56
C GLN A 367 16.02 22.96 -13.75
N LEU A 368 15.55 23.42 -14.87
CA LEU A 368 15.33 22.56 -16.04
C LEU A 368 16.45 22.66 -17.08
N MET A 369 17.30 23.69 -16.98
CA MET A 369 18.39 23.93 -17.92
C MET A 369 19.58 22.97 -17.74
N PRO A 370 20.36 22.73 -18.82
CA PRO A 370 21.67 22.09 -18.75
C PRO A 370 22.62 22.79 -17.77
N THR A 371 23.59 22.02 -17.28
CA THR A 371 24.62 22.51 -16.35
C THR A 371 25.44 23.66 -16.92
N GLU A 372 25.67 23.67 -18.23
CA GLU A 372 26.46 24.67 -18.93
C GLU A 372 25.80 26.05 -18.79
N LEU A 373 24.51 26.16 -19.11
CA LEU A 373 23.77 27.44 -19.04
C LEU A 373 23.51 27.89 -17.60
N SER A 374 23.09 26.97 -16.74
CA SER A 374 22.82 27.30 -15.34
C SER A 374 24.07 27.71 -14.57
N SER A 375 25.24 27.16 -14.93
CA SER A 375 26.52 27.59 -14.35
C SER A 375 26.81 29.07 -14.64
N LYS A 376 26.44 29.59 -15.82
CA LYS A 376 26.67 31.00 -16.17
C LYS A 376 25.81 31.95 -15.35
N PHE A 377 24.56 31.58 -15.08
CA PHE A 377 23.72 32.33 -14.14
C PHE A 377 24.36 32.36 -12.75
N ILE A 378 24.83 31.22 -12.24
CA ILE A 378 25.48 31.16 -10.93
C ILE A 378 26.75 32.03 -10.93
N SER A 379 27.60 31.93 -11.95
CA SER A 379 28.80 32.77 -12.08
C SER A 379 28.45 34.25 -12.02
N GLY A 380 27.44 34.70 -12.76
CA GLY A 380 27.00 36.11 -12.74
C GLY A 380 26.50 36.54 -11.36
N TYR A 381 25.75 35.68 -10.67
CA TYR A 381 25.26 35.99 -9.33
C TYR A 381 26.40 36.05 -8.29
N PHE A 382 27.38 35.15 -8.37
CA PHE A 382 28.58 35.15 -7.52
C PHE A 382 29.58 36.25 -7.87
N ASP A 383 29.62 36.72 -9.12
CA ASP A 383 30.44 37.88 -9.50
C ASP A 383 29.88 39.18 -8.93
N ALA A 384 28.56 39.30 -8.79
CA ALA A 384 27.90 40.38 -8.07
C ALA A 384 28.06 40.24 -6.55
N ASP A 385 27.35 39.27 -5.93
CA ASP A 385 27.17 39.21 -4.47
C ASP A 385 28.14 38.21 -3.78
N GLY A 386 28.89 37.44 -4.55
CA GLY A 386 29.79 36.41 -4.02
C GLY A 386 31.18 36.94 -3.62
N CYS A 387 31.83 36.23 -2.70
CA CYS A 387 33.18 36.53 -2.23
C CYS A 387 34.06 35.27 -2.15
N VAL A 388 35.37 35.44 -2.31
CA VAL A 388 36.37 34.41 -2.06
C VAL A 388 37.04 34.72 -0.72
N GLU A 389 36.73 33.95 0.31
CA GLU A 389 37.17 34.18 1.68
C GLU A 389 38.35 33.29 2.06
N PHE A 390 39.53 33.88 2.26
CA PHE A 390 40.71 33.15 2.73
C PHE A 390 40.61 32.72 4.19
N GLY A 391 39.97 33.53 5.05
CA GLY A 391 39.82 33.24 6.48
C GLY A 391 39.00 31.97 6.74
N ARG A 392 37.80 31.89 6.15
CA ARG A 392 36.92 30.70 6.22
C ARG A 392 37.27 29.60 5.20
N ARG A 393 38.24 29.86 4.31
CA ARG A 393 38.64 28.99 3.19
C ARG A 393 37.46 28.54 2.34
N ALA A 394 36.60 29.49 1.99
CA ALA A 394 35.33 29.22 1.34
C ALA A 394 35.04 30.24 0.24
N VAL A 395 34.22 29.84 -0.72
CA VAL A 395 33.49 30.78 -1.57
C VAL A 395 32.15 31.04 -0.88
N SER A 396 31.80 32.30 -0.67
CA SER A 396 30.58 32.70 0.02
C SER A 396 29.67 33.54 -0.87
N LEU A 397 28.37 33.51 -0.60
CA LEU A 397 27.37 34.39 -1.20
C LEU A 397 26.34 34.77 -0.15
N THR A 398 26.09 36.07 0.01
CA THR A 398 25.13 36.60 0.99
C THR A 398 23.91 37.14 0.27
N SER A 399 22.71 36.82 0.75
CA SER A 399 21.47 37.36 0.19
C SER A 399 20.45 37.57 1.28
N SER A 400 19.73 38.69 1.22
CA SER A 400 18.61 38.97 2.14
C SER A 400 17.35 38.14 1.84
N SER A 401 17.35 37.34 0.77
CA SER A 401 16.30 36.38 0.49
C SER A 401 16.71 34.99 1.01
N ALA A 402 16.08 34.55 2.10
CA ALA A 402 16.28 33.22 2.65
C ALA A 402 15.87 32.11 1.66
N GLU A 403 14.82 32.35 0.85
CA GLU A 403 14.36 31.38 -0.16
C GLU A 403 15.40 31.19 -1.26
N MET A 404 16.01 32.28 -1.77
CA MET A 404 17.08 32.18 -2.76
C MET A 404 18.27 31.38 -2.23
N ILE A 405 18.68 31.62 -0.98
CA ILE A 405 19.81 30.92 -0.36
C ILE A 405 19.51 29.42 -0.19
N ASN A 406 18.32 29.07 0.31
CA ASN A 406 17.90 27.67 0.48
C ASN A 406 17.78 26.94 -0.86
N ASP A 407 17.16 27.57 -1.86
CA ASP A 407 17.05 27.01 -3.22
C ASP A 407 18.43 26.81 -3.85
N LEU A 408 19.30 27.82 -3.74
CA LEU A 408 20.64 27.77 -4.29
C LEU A 408 21.47 26.66 -3.63
N GLN A 409 21.30 26.42 -2.32
CA GLN A 409 21.96 25.31 -1.63
C GLN A 409 21.55 23.93 -2.18
N LEU A 410 20.26 23.73 -2.47
CA LEU A 410 19.79 22.48 -3.11
C LEU A 410 20.28 22.40 -4.56
N PHE A 411 20.24 23.51 -5.29
CA PHE A 411 20.63 23.57 -6.70
C PHE A 411 22.12 23.29 -6.93
N LEU A 412 23.00 23.80 -6.05
CA LEU A 412 24.44 23.57 -6.11
C LEU A 412 24.82 22.09 -6.00
N MET A 413 23.93 21.23 -5.50
CA MET A 413 24.14 19.77 -5.46
C MET A 413 24.27 19.15 -6.85
N ARG A 414 23.68 19.74 -7.89
CA ARG A 414 23.86 19.28 -9.28
C ARG A 414 25.29 19.36 -9.76
N PHE A 415 26.02 20.33 -9.23
CA PHE A 415 27.42 20.53 -9.54
C PHE A 415 28.32 19.70 -8.60
N GLY A 416 27.74 18.96 -7.65
CA GLY A 416 28.48 18.26 -6.59
C GLY A 416 29.12 19.23 -5.61
N CYS A 417 28.46 20.37 -5.34
CA CYS A 417 28.93 21.42 -4.45
C CYS A 417 28.07 21.50 -3.18
N PRO A 418 28.12 20.52 -2.26
CA PRO A 418 27.46 20.65 -0.98
C PRO A 418 27.99 21.89 -0.25
N SER A 419 27.07 22.68 0.27
CA SER A 419 27.34 23.98 0.88
C SER A 419 26.66 24.10 2.24
N LYS A 420 27.14 25.02 3.07
CA LYS A 420 26.59 25.32 4.40
C LYS A 420 25.97 26.71 4.41
N ILE A 421 24.80 26.83 5.02
CA ILE A 421 24.17 28.12 5.33
C ILE A 421 24.51 28.49 6.76
N ASP A 422 24.89 29.75 6.96
CA ASP A 422 25.08 30.38 8.27
C ASP A 422 24.44 31.77 8.20
N ARG A 423 23.29 31.93 8.88
CA ARG A 423 22.40 33.09 8.78
C ARG A 423 21.94 33.34 7.33
N ASP A 424 22.38 34.45 6.73
CA ASP A 424 21.98 34.89 5.38
C ASP A 424 23.08 34.60 4.33
N THR A 425 24.12 33.86 4.72
CA THR A 425 25.29 33.59 3.87
C THR A 425 25.46 32.09 3.62
N LEU A 426 25.58 31.74 2.33
CA LEU A 426 25.92 30.40 1.84
C LEU A 426 27.42 30.27 1.67
N TYR A 427 28.00 29.16 2.12
CA TYR A 427 29.44 28.87 2.08
C TYR A 427 29.72 27.54 1.36
N ILE A 428 30.54 27.60 0.31
CA ILE A 428 31.09 26.44 -0.39
C ILE A 428 32.54 26.28 0.06
N SER A 429 32.86 25.15 0.69
CA SER A 429 34.19 24.90 1.25
C SER A 429 34.60 23.45 1.06
N GLY A 430 35.89 23.18 1.25
CA GLY A 430 36.46 21.85 1.03
C GLY A 430 36.93 21.64 -0.40
N LYS A 431 38.07 20.96 -0.55
CA LYS A 431 38.79 20.82 -1.83
C LYS A 431 37.91 20.24 -2.96
N LYS A 432 37.12 19.20 -2.70
CA LYS A 432 36.25 18.57 -3.71
C LYS A 432 35.13 19.51 -4.17
N SER A 433 34.38 20.12 -3.25
CA SER A 433 33.33 21.10 -3.57
C SER A 433 33.90 22.33 -4.27
N LEU A 434 35.06 22.84 -3.85
CA LEU A 434 35.73 23.95 -4.52
C LEU A 434 36.21 23.55 -5.92
N LYS A 435 36.78 22.37 -6.12
CA LYS A 435 37.16 21.88 -7.46
C LYS A 435 35.94 21.80 -8.38
N ASN A 436 34.81 21.32 -7.87
CA ASN A 436 33.54 21.28 -8.59
C ASN A 436 32.99 22.68 -8.90
N PHE A 437 33.08 23.61 -7.94
CA PHE A 437 32.74 25.02 -8.16
C PHE A 437 33.64 25.67 -9.21
N GLY A 438 34.87 25.20 -9.40
CA GLY A 438 35.75 25.64 -10.48
C GLY A 438 35.17 25.43 -11.88
N LYS A 439 34.21 24.50 -12.05
CA LYS A 439 33.47 24.33 -13.31
C LYS A 439 32.45 25.45 -13.55
N ILE A 440 31.96 26.09 -12.48
CA ILE A 440 31.11 27.29 -12.53
C ILE A 440 32.01 28.51 -12.73
N GLY A 441 32.99 28.67 -11.83
CA GLY A 441 34.00 29.71 -11.88
C GLY A 441 33.47 31.11 -11.58
N PHE A 442 34.35 32.08 -11.85
CA PHE A 442 34.07 33.50 -11.88
C PHE A 442 34.50 34.04 -13.23
N LEU A 443 33.83 35.07 -13.72
CA LEU A 443 34.29 35.82 -14.88
C LEU A 443 35.40 36.81 -14.49
N LEU A 444 35.34 37.38 -13.29
CA LEU A 444 36.29 38.39 -12.84
C LEU A 444 37.68 37.79 -12.56
N ASP A 445 38.69 38.17 -13.33
CA ASP A 445 40.07 37.69 -13.19
C ASP A 445 40.59 37.79 -11.76
N ARG A 446 40.33 38.91 -11.07
CA ARG A 446 40.71 39.09 -9.65
C ARG A 446 40.08 38.06 -8.71
N LYS A 447 38.83 37.64 -8.96
CA LYS A 447 38.15 36.61 -8.16
C LYS A 447 38.66 35.22 -8.56
N THR A 448 38.89 34.99 -9.85
CA THR A 448 39.48 33.76 -10.40
C THR A 448 40.87 33.49 -9.84
N GLU A 449 41.75 34.49 -9.78
CA GLU A 449 43.09 34.37 -9.17
C GLU A 449 43.00 34.07 -7.67
N LYS A 450 42.17 34.83 -6.94
CA LYS A 450 41.93 34.57 -5.51
C LYS A 450 41.40 33.16 -5.29
N PHE A 451 40.51 32.69 -6.17
CA PHE A 451 39.93 31.35 -6.11
C PHE A 451 40.96 30.26 -6.41
N LYS A 452 41.85 30.45 -7.41
CA LYS A 452 42.98 29.54 -7.67
C LYS A 452 43.89 29.42 -6.45
N HIS A 453 44.28 30.55 -5.86
CA HIS A 453 45.08 30.57 -4.63
C HIS A 453 44.36 29.90 -3.45
N LEU A 454 43.04 30.12 -3.33
CA LEU A 454 42.22 29.44 -2.34
C LEU A 454 42.23 27.93 -2.58
N LEU A 455 42.08 27.47 -3.82
CA LEU A 455 42.07 26.05 -4.18
C LEU A 455 43.42 25.38 -3.87
N GLU A 456 44.54 26.04 -4.17
CA GLU A 456 45.89 25.57 -3.84
C GLU A 456 46.12 25.45 -2.33
N LYS A 457 45.64 26.43 -1.56
CA LYS A 457 45.73 26.44 -0.09
C LYS A 457 44.59 25.72 0.62
N SER A 458 43.59 25.24 -0.12
CA SER A 458 42.42 24.57 0.47
C SER A 458 42.86 23.24 1.07
N ALA A 459 42.62 23.10 2.37
CA ALA A 459 42.67 21.80 3.02
C ALA A 459 41.36 21.05 2.74
N GLN A 460 41.32 19.75 3.05
CA GLN A 460 40.07 18.99 3.02
C GLN A 460 39.02 19.63 3.95
N SER A 461 37.74 19.45 3.61
CA SER A 461 36.60 20.04 4.34
C SER A 461 36.74 19.84 5.85
N ARG A 462 36.57 20.92 6.62
CA ARG A 462 36.65 20.89 8.10
C ARG A 462 35.30 20.75 8.80
N ASN A 463 34.19 20.87 8.07
CA ASN A 463 32.86 21.09 8.68
C ASN A 463 31.73 20.20 8.12
N ILE A 464 31.91 19.56 6.97
CA ILE A 464 30.89 18.76 6.26
C ILE A 464 31.59 17.52 5.70
N ASP A 465 30.92 16.36 5.68
CA ASP A 465 31.39 15.13 5.02
C ASP A 465 32.51 14.37 5.78
N TYR A 466 32.35 14.23 7.09
CA TYR A 466 33.16 13.32 7.90
C TYR A 466 32.51 11.96 8.00
N ILE A 467 33.32 10.93 7.77
CA ILE A 467 32.99 9.53 7.96
C ILE A 467 33.69 9.11 9.24
N TYR A 468 32.89 8.84 10.27
CA TYR A 468 33.40 8.25 11.49
C TYR A 468 33.57 6.76 11.24
N VAL A 469 34.83 6.36 11.21
CA VAL A 469 35.21 4.97 11.01
C VAL A 469 35.70 4.41 12.32
N ASN A 470 35.26 3.20 12.66
CA ASN A 470 35.79 2.48 13.80
C ASN A 470 37.31 2.27 13.66
N ALA A 471 38.05 2.90 14.56
CA ALA A 471 39.51 2.83 14.70
C ALA A 471 40.05 1.39 14.74
N ASP A 472 39.35 0.49 15.44
CA ASP A 472 39.75 -0.92 15.54
C ASP A 472 39.60 -1.66 14.22
N ASN A 473 38.59 -1.33 13.41
CA ASN A 473 38.40 -1.93 12.10
C ASN A 473 39.51 -1.50 11.13
N LEU A 474 39.89 -0.21 11.15
CA LEU A 474 41.03 0.28 10.38
C LEU A 474 42.34 -0.39 10.80
N LYS A 475 42.57 -0.50 12.11
CA LYS A 475 43.75 -1.16 12.69
C LYS A 475 43.83 -2.63 12.28
N LYS A 476 42.72 -3.36 12.40
CA LYS A 476 42.61 -4.77 11.99
C LYS A 476 42.87 -4.93 10.50
N LEU A 477 42.27 -4.07 9.67
CA LEU A 477 42.45 -4.11 8.22
C LEU A 477 43.92 -3.86 7.85
N ARG A 478 44.55 -2.82 8.40
CA ARG A 478 45.98 -2.56 8.20
C ARG A 478 46.86 -3.74 8.64
N MET A 479 46.61 -4.30 9.83
CA MET A 479 47.39 -5.43 10.34
C MET A 479 47.24 -6.67 9.45
N LYS A 480 46.03 -6.99 8.99
CA LYS A 480 45.78 -8.08 8.04
C LYS A 480 46.51 -7.89 6.70
N MET A 481 46.70 -6.65 6.27
CA MET A 481 47.42 -6.33 5.02
C MET A 481 48.93 -6.17 5.19
N GLY A 482 49.47 -6.32 6.41
CA GLY A 482 50.90 -6.22 6.68
C GLY A 482 51.49 -4.81 6.48
N LEU A 483 50.66 -3.76 6.48
CA LEU A 483 51.09 -2.38 6.23
C LEU A 483 51.48 -1.67 7.54
N TYR A 484 52.53 -0.84 7.51
CA TYR A 484 52.84 0.08 8.60
C TYR A 484 51.96 1.34 8.51
N GLN A 485 51.75 2.04 9.62
CA GLN A 485 50.93 3.26 9.65
C GLN A 485 51.46 4.33 8.68
N ASN A 486 52.77 4.39 8.48
CA ASN A 486 53.42 5.35 7.58
C ASN A 486 53.19 5.02 6.08
N ASP A 487 52.87 3.76 5.75
CA ASP A 487 52.69 3.32 4.36
C ASP A 487 51.33 3.78 3.78
N ILE A 488 50.37 4.09 4.65
CA ILE A 488 49.02 4.49 4.26
C ILE A 488 48.89 6.02 4.19
N GLY A 489 49.47 6.75 5.15
CA GLY A 489 49.56 8.20 5.08
C GLY A 489 49.87 8.91 6.41
N LYS A 490 50.36 10.15 6.31
CA LYS A 490 50.83 10.97 7.46
C LYS A 490 49.83 11.11 8.62
N TYR A 491 48.54 11.11 8.33
CA TYR A 491 47.47 11.28 9.34
C TYR A 491 46.81 9.96 9.75
N TYR A 492 47.23 8.83 9.16
CA TYR A 492 46.60 7.54 9.38
C TYR A 492 46.65 7.07 10.82
N SER A 493 47.77 7.32 11.52
CA SER A 493 47.89 7.01 12.96
C SER A 493 46.87 7.73 13.83
N LYS A 494 46.42 8.93 13.43
CA LYS A 494 45.37 9.67 14.14
C LYS A 494 43.97 9.12 13.85
N TYR A 495 43.73 8.67 12.61
CA TYR A 495 42.49 7.96 12.25
C TYR A 495 42.36 6.63 12.98
N GLU A 496 43.46 5.87 13.06
CA GLU A 496 43.53 4.58 13.78
C GLU A 496 43.41 4.74 15.31
N ARG A 497 43.63 5.95 15.85
CA ARG A 497 43.38 6.27 17.26
C ARG A 497 42.03 6.93 17.51
N GLY A 498 41.23 7.15 16.46
CA GLY A 498 39.93 7.83 16.56
C GLY A 498 40.02 9.31 16.95
N GLU A 499 41.20 9.93 16.87
CA GLU A 499 41.43 11.32 17.30
C GLU A 499 40.77 12.34 16.35
N ILE A 500 40.59 11.97 15.08
CA ILE A 500 40.01 12.82 14.03
C ILE A 500 39.16 11.97 13.08
N GLY A 501 38.04 12.52 12.58
CA GLY A 501 37.21 11.85 11.58
C GLY A 501 37.88 11.76 10.20
N ILE A 502 37.50 10.78 9.40
CA ILE A 502 38.06 10.57 8.05
C ILE A 502 37.14 11.25 7.05
N ASN A 503 37.64 12.20 6.26
CA ASN A 503 36.86 12.72 5.14
C ASN A 503 36.84 11.72 3.98
N HIS A 504 35.86 11.88 3.09
CA HIS A 504 35.69 11.01 1.93
C HIS A 504 36.98 10.82 1.10
N ASP A 505 37.73 11.89 0.81
CA ASP A 505 38.94 11.81 -0.03
C ASP A 505 40.06 10.96 0.63
N ASN A 506 40.27 11.13 1.93
CA ASN A 506 41.22 10.32 2.69
C ASN A 506 40.75 8.88 2.78
N LEU A 507 39.45 8.66 2.98
CA LEU A 507 38.90 7.31 2.99
C LEU A 507 39.11 6.63 1.63
N SER A 508 38.84 7.31 0.51
CA SER A 508 39.09 6.76 -0.83
C SER A 508 40.57 6.46 -1.07
N THR A 509 41.47 7.31 -0.57
CA THR A 509 42.93 7.07 -0.66
C THR A 509 43.36 5.87 0.17
N ILE A 510 42.83 5.75 1.38
CA ILE A 510 43.06 4.62 2.29
C ILE A 510 42.51 3.32 1.67
N VAL A 511 41.29 3.35 1.13
CA VAL A 511 40.66 2.21 0.44
C VAL A 511 41.45 1.81 -0.78
N ALA A 512 41.91 2.74 -1.63
CA ALA A 512 42.72 2.43 -2.81
C ALA A 512 44.05 1.72 -2.44
N LYS A 513 44.66 2.11 -1.31
CA LYS A 513 45.86 1.44 -0.77
C LYS A 513 45.57 0.03 -0.26
N PHE A 514 44.38 -0.20 0.29
CA PHE A 514 43.94 -1.53 0.70
C PHE A 514 43.46 -2.39 -0.47
N ASP A 515 42.95 -1.80 -1.55
CA ASP A 515 42.44 -2.52 -2.73
C ASP A 515 43.57 -3.07 -3.60
N SER A 516 44.73 -2.41 -3.64
CA SER A 516 45.92 -2.85 -4.38
C SER A 516 46.57 -4.14 -3.85
N ALA A 517 46.07 -4.71 -2.75
CA ALA A 517 46.61 -5.91 -2.11
C ALA A 517 45.69 -7.16 -2.22
N ASP A 518 44.70 -7.12 -3.14
CA ASP A 518 43.89 -8.27 -3.64
C ASP A 518 43.43 -9.27 -2.55
N SER A 519 42.57 -8.83 -1.64
CA SER A 519 42.31 -9.55 -0.37
C SER A 519 40.90 -10.09 -0.16
N GLY A 520 39.90 -9.73 -0.98
CA GLY A 520 38.53 -10.27 -0.86
C GLY A 520 37.87 -10.12 0.53
N LEU A 521 38.30 -9.15 1.35
CA LEU A 521 37.83 -8.98 2.72
C LEU A 521 36.50 -8.21 2.79
N ASP A 522 35.48 -8.79 3.42
CA ASP A 522 34.16 -8.16 3.68
C ASP A 522 34.27 -6.80 4.40
N GLU A 523 35.30 -6.63 5.23
CA GLU A 523 35.57 -5.38 5.98
C GLU A 523 35.94 -4.21 5.04
N LEU A 524 36.54 -4.49 3.87
CA LEU A 524 36.86 -3.49 2.85
C LEU A 524 35.61 -3.04 2.08
N GLU A 525 34.61 -3.90 1.96
CA GLU A 525 33.37 -3.63 1.21
C GLU A 525 32.55 -2.51 1.85
N ILE A 526 32.52 -2.45 3.19
CA ILE A 526 31.90 -1.34 3.94
C ILE A 526 32.59 -0.01 3.62
N PHE A 527 33.92 0.00 3.57
CA PHE A 527 34.67 1.21 3.21
C PHE A 527 34.50 1.62 1.76
N LYS A 528 34.34 0.65 0.84
CA LYS A 528 33.98 0.92 -0.56
C LYS A 528 32.57 1.53 -0.66
N LYS A 529 31.59 1.06 0.13
CA LYS A 529 30.23 1.64 0.20
C LYS A 529 30.25 3.09 0.72
N LEU A 530 31.04 3.37 1.76
CA LEU A 530 31.19 4.72 2.34
C LEU A 530 31.94 5.70 1.42
N CYS A 531 32.70 5.19 0.45
CA CYS A 531 33.37 5.97 -0.61
C CYS A 531 32.48 6.28 -1.82
N SER A 532 31.17 6.03 -1.75
CA SER A 532 30.27 6.39 -2.84
C SER A 532 30.28 7.91 -3.06
N GLU A 533 30.56 8.32 -4.31
CA GLU A 533 30.58 9.74 -4.67
C GLU A 533 29.19 10.39 -4.65
N ASP A 534 28.13 9.59 -4.67
CA ASP A 534 26.75 10.06 -4.77
C ASP A 534 26.16 10.51 -3.42
N VAL A 535 26.82 10.18 -2.30
CA VAL A 535 26.36 10.49 -0.95
C VAL A 535 27.43 11.21 -0.12
N TYR A 536 26.99 11.87 0.94
CA TYR A 536 27.83 12.44 1.98
C TYR A 536 27.11 12.37 3.32
N PHE A 537 27.85 12.52 4.40
CA PHE A 537 27.31 12.41 5.76
C PHE A 537 27.30 13.78 6.42
N CYS A 538 26.17 14.14 7.03
CA CYS A 538 25.99 15.44 7.67
C CYS A 538 25.39 15.28 9.06
N ASN A 539 26.03 15.89 10.05
CA ASN A 539 25.58 15.75 11.43
C ASN A 539 24.35 16.61 11.70
N ILE A 540 23.51 16.12 12.60
CA ILE A 540 22.37 16.87 13.13
C ILE A 540 22.88 18.01 14.03
N SER A 541 22.27 19.18 13.91
CA SER A 541 22.54 20.37 14.72
C SER A 541 21.39 20.74 15.66
N SER A 542 20.14 20.52 15.26
CA SER A 542 18.97 20.73 16.13
C SER A 542 17.83 19.77 15.76
N ILE A 543 17.00 19.45 16.75
CA ILE A 543 15.79 18.63 16.59
C ILE A 543 14.70 19.36 17.36
N ASN A 544 13.62 19.75 16.69
CA ASN A 544 12.54 20.54 17.27
C ASN A 544 11.18 19.91 16.95
N ILE A 545 10.24 19.97 17.89
CA ILE A 545 8.87 19.55 17.66
C ILE A 545 8.05 20.73 17.11
N CYS A 546 7.27 20.48 16.05
CA CYS A 546 6.56 21.50 15.29
C CYS A 546 5.09 21.13 15.06
N ASP A 547 4.15 22.04 15.40
CA ASP A 547 2.71 21.78 15.28
C ASP A 547 1.97 22.49 14.15
N LYS A 548 2.65 23.28 13.35
CA LYS A 548 2.02 24.30 12.50
C LYS A 548 1.42 23.81 11.16
N GLU A 549 1.39 22.51 10.89
CA GLU A 549 0.90 21.97 9.61
C GLU A 549 -0.33 21.08 9.80
N GLU A 550 -1.33 21.24 8.91
CA GLU A 550 -2.58 20.50 8.95
C GLU A 550 -2.49 19.16 8.21
N PHE A 551 -1.67 19.08 7.16
CA PHE A 551 -1.53 17.89 6.32
C PHE A 551 -0.06 17.50 6.16
N VAL A 552 0.16 16.19 6.02
CA VAL A 552 1.41 15.53 5.70
C VAL A 552 1.25 14.70 4.42
N TYR A 553 2.34 14.35 3.77
CA TYR A 553 2.34 13.70 2.47
C TYR A 553 3.25 12.48 2.47
N ASP A 554 2.89 11.44 1.73
CA ASP A 554 3.74 10.27 1.49
C ASP A 554 3.78 9.96 -0.02
N PHE A 555 4.85 9.30 -0.47
CA PHE A 555 5.11 8.98 -1.87
C PHE A 555 5.68 7.57 -1.99
N SER A 556 4.94 6.68 -2.66
CA SER A 556 5.38 5.31 -2.88
C SER A 556 6.18 5.22 -4.15
N VAL A 557 7.42 4.78 -3.99
CA VAL A 557 8.39 4.67 -5.06
C VAL A 557 8.67 3.20 -5.34
N GLU A 558 8.52 2.82 -6.61
CA GLU A 558 8.69 1.45 -7.09
C GLU A 558 10.10 0.92 -6.76
N LYS A 559 10.20 -0.32 -6.27
CA LYS A 559 11.43 -1.10 -5.99
C LYS A 559 12.31 -0.64 -4.82
N THR A 560 12.36 0.66 -4.53
CA THR A 560 13.34 1.20 -3.56
C THR A 560 12.71 1.60 -2.23
N HIS A 561 11.40 1.90 -2.21
CA HIS A 561 10.64 2.35 -1.03
C HIS A 561 11.34 3.46 -0.23
N ASN A 562 12.15 4.27 -0.93
CA ASN A 562 12.86 5.43 -0.42
C ASN A 562 12.95 6.53 -1.48
N PHE A 563 13.11 7.78 -1.06
CA PHE A 563 13.32 8.92 -1.97
C PHE A 563 14.17 10.03 -1.35
N VAL A 564 14.71 10.90 -2.20
CA VAL A 564 15.47 12.09 -1.78
C VAL A 564 14.53 13.27 -1.55
N ALA A 565 14.54 13.82 -0.34
CA ALA A 565 13.88 15.08 -0.02
C ALA A 565 14.74 15.98 0.87
N GLU A 566 14.76 17.28 0.58
CA GLU A 566 15.67 18.27 1.22
C GLU A 566 17.15 17.83 1.21
N GLY A 567 17.49 16.99 0.23
CA GLY A 567 18.79 16.35 0.10
C GLY A 567 19.13 15.30 1.18
N MET A 568 18.12 14.72 1.83
CA MET A 568 18.20 13.58 2.75
C MET A 568 17.44 12.37 2.17
N ILE A 569 17.75 11.15 2.65
CA ILE A 569 17.10 9.91 2.23
C ILE A 569 16.03 9.45 3.25
N ILE A 570 14.84 9.08 2.75
CA ILE A 570 13.60 8.80 3.50
C ILE A 570 13.10 7.36 3.27
N HIS A 571 12.54 6.61 4.26
CA HIS A 571 12.19 5.16 4.13
C HIS A 571 10.87 4.64 4.79
N ASN A 572 10.18 3.64 4.17
CA ASN A 572 8.92 2.98 4.64
C ASN A 572 9.02 1.45 4.95
N THR A 573 8.30 0.85 5.96
CA THR A 573 8.45 -0.59 6.42
C THR A 573 7.33 -1.15 7.36
N THR A 574 7.03 -2.48 7.38
CA THR A 574 5.98 -3.22 8.17
C THR A 574 6.50 -4.36 9.13
N LEU A 575 5.63 -4.96 9.99
CA LEU A 575 5.92 -5.94 11.07
C LEU A 575 6.34 -7.35 10.60
N THR A 576 5.65 -7.95 9.63
CA THR A 576 5.94 -9.31 9.13
C THR A 576 7.36 -9.39 8.55
N ASP A 577 7.80 -8.33 7.87
CA ASP A 577 9.15 -8.19 7.34
C ASP A 577 10.24 -8.19 8.42
N ASN A 578 9.96 -7.67 9.62
CA ASN A 578 10.93 -7.63 10.73
C ASN A 578 11.11 -9.01 11.41
N LEU A 579 10.06 -9.84 11.45
CA LEU A 579 10.16 -11.22 11.93
C LEU A 579 10.97 -12.09 10.95
N LEU A 580 10.75 -11.92 9.64
CA LEU A 580 11.49 -12.63 8.58
C LEU A 580 12.97 -12.24 8.51
N ALA A 581 13.28 -10.95 8.74
CA ALA A 581 14.66 -10.46 8.82
C ALA A 581 15.40 -11.04 10.03
N GLY A 582 14.74 -11.08 11.20
CA GLY A 582 15.33 -11.58 12.43
C GLY A 582 15.61 -13.09 12.42
N ALA A 583 14.80 -13.88 11.70
CA ALA A 583 14.99 -15.33 11.55
C ALA A 583 16.10 -15.72 10.54
N GLY A 584 16.83 -14.76 9.96
CA GLY A 584 17.94 -15.04 9.03
C GLY A 584 17.53 -15.65 7.69
N MET A 585 16.26 -15.45 7.30
CA MET A 585 15.69 -15.83 5.99
C MET A 585 15.92 -14.74 4.93
N ILE A 586 16.17 -13.52 5.37
CA ILE A 586 16.47 -12.33 4.56
C ILE A 586 17.74 -11.69 5.16
N SER A 587 18.67 -11.17 4.34
CA SER A 587 19.72 -10.30 4.88
C SER A 587 19.09 -9.05 5.49
N GLU A 588 19.58 -8.52 6.61
CA GLU A 588 19.07 -7.25 7.20
C GLU A 588 18.95 -6.10 6.18
N GLU A 589 19.74 -6.14 5.08
CA GLU A 589 19.77 -5.17 3.96
C GLU A 589 18.64 -5.31 2.91
N LEU A 590 17.92 -6.44 2.88
CA LEU A 590 16.84 -6.76 1.92
C LEU A 590 15.44 -6.63 2.53
N ALA A 591 15.34 -6.69 3.87
CA ALA A 591 14.11 -6.42 4.60
C ALA A 591 13.69 -4.96 4.37
N GLY A 592 12.49 -4.75 3.81
CA GLY A 592 11.96 -3.42 3.46
C GLY A 592 12.15 -2.98 2.00
N LYS A 593 12.79 -3.77 1.12
CA LYS A 593 12.90 -3.42 -0.33
C LYS A 593 11.85 -4.10 -1.23
N GLN A 594 11.33 -5.25 -0.80
CA GLN A 594 10.20 -5.96 -1.39
C GLN A 594 9.37 -6.44 -0.21
N LEU A 595 8.13 -5.96 -0.07
CA LEU A 595 7.17 -6.57 0.84
C LEU A 595 7.05 -8.05 0.42
N PHE A 596 7.51 -8.95 1.29
CA PHE A 596 7.66 -10.37 0.94
C PHE A 596 6.32 -11.12 0.99
N THR A 597 5.36 -10.59 1.74
CA THR A 597 4.02 -11.17 1.90
C THR A 597 2.94 -10.45 1.07
N ASP A 598 3.06 -9.16 0.80
CA ASP A 598 2.15 -8.39 -0.08
C ASP A 598 2.67 -8.39 -1.54
N PHE A 599 2.62 -9.54 -2.20
CA PHE A 599 3.15 -9.71 -3.56
C PHE A 599 2.19 -9.24 -4.66
N VAL A 600 0.91 -8.99 -4.36
CA VAL A 600 -0.07 -8.51 -5.34
C VAL A 600 -0.08 -6.99 -5.37
N LYS A 601 0.01 -6.40 -6.57
CA LYS A 601 0.02 -4.95 -6.79
C LYS A 601 -1.10 -4.24 -6.02
N GLN A 602 -2.30 -4.81 -5.99
CA GLN A 602 -3.45 -4.28 -5.28
C GLN A 602 -3.31 -4.24 -3.75
N GLU A 603 -2.58 -5.18 -3.15
CA GLU A 603 -2.30 -5.20 -1.70
C GLU A 603 -1.40 -4.04 -1.31
N GLN A 604 -0.38 -3.79 -2.14
CA GLN A 604 0.53 -2.65 -2.00
C GLN A 604 -0.20 -1.31 -2.25
N GLU A 605 -1.13 -1.26 -3.20
CA GLU A 605 -1.94 -0.06 -3.50
C GLU A 605 -2.94 0.30 -2.40
N ARG A 606 -3.55 -0.70 -1.77
CA ARG A 606 -4.60 -0.51 -0.75
C ARG A 606 -4.05 -0.51 0.67
N GLY A 607 -2.80 -0.95 0.86
CA GLY A 607 -2.23 -1.19 2.18
C GLY A 607 -2.98 -2.26 2.96
N ILE A 608 -3.77 -3.12 2.30
CA ILE A 608 -4.49 -4.22 2.93
C ILE A 608 -4.02 -5.54 2.35
N THR A 609 -3.77 -6.54 3.19
CA THR A 609 -3.51 -7.90 2.74
C THR A 609 -4.82 -8.49 2.21
N ILE A 610 -4.83 -8.95 0.96
CA ILE A 610 -6.00 -9.47 0.23
C ILE A 610 -5.88 -11.00 0.07
N TYR A 611 -4.66 -11.52 0.04
CA TYR A 611 -4.31 -12.92 -0.18
C TYR A 611 -3.36 -13.38 0.93
N SER A 612 -3.60 -14.57 1.48
CA SER A 612 -2.68 -15.14 2.46
C SER A 612 -1.30 -15.55 1.89
N ALA A 613 -0.20 -15.23 2.55
CA ALA A 613 1.15 -15.64 2.13
C ALA A 613 1.72 -16.73 3.04
N ASN A 614 2.33 -17.78 2.48
CA ASN A 614 2.94 -18.88 3.25
C ASN A 614 4.47 -18.72 3.30
N VAL A 615 5.06 -18.83 4.48
CA VAL A 615 6.52 -18.76 4.68
C VAL A 615 6.97 -19.78 5.73
N SER A 616 7.96 -20.61 5.44
CA SER A 616 8.60 -21.49 6.43
C SER A 616 9.91 -20.89 6.94
N MET A 617 10.12 -20.94 8.25
CA MET A 617 11.28 -20.43 8.96
C MET A 617 11.93 -21.51 9.83
N VAL A 618 13.25 -21.47 10.03
CA VAL A 618 13.94 -22.32 11.01
C VAL A 618 14.39 -21.43 12.17
N HIS A 619 14.05 -21.81 13.40
CA HIS A 619 14.41 -21.07 14.61
C HIS A 619 14.96 -22.01 15.68
N SER A 620 16.09 -21.63 16.29
CA SER A 620 16.75 -22.41 17.33
C SER A 620 16.30 -21.95 18.72
N PHE A 621 15.87 -22.89 19.55
CA PHE A 621 15.42 -22.67 20.93
C PHE A 621 15.93 -23.80 21.83
N ASP A 622 16.55 -23.45 22.97
CA ASP A 622 17.13 -24.41 23.93
C ASP A 622 18.04 -25.49 23.30
N ASN A 623 18.92 -25.07 22.38
CA ASN A 623 19.85 -25.92 21.61
C ASN A 623 19.20 -26.91 20.63
N ASP A 624 17.90 -26.77 20.37
CA ASP A 624 17.17 -27.52 19.36
C ASP A 624 16.68 -26.61 18.23
N ASP A 625 16.66 -27.13 17.00
CA ASP A 625 16.10 -26.44 15.84
C ASP A 625 14.62 -26.80 15.64
N PHE A 626 13.81 -25.81 15.29
CA PHE A 626 12.38 -25.95 15.02
C PHE A 626 12.02 -25.36 13.66
N LEU A 627 11.08 -26.00 12.97
CA LEU A 627 10.49 -25.53 11.73
C LEU A 627 9.17 -24.81 12.03
N ILE A 628 9.10 -23.51 11.73
CA ILE A 628 7.92 -22.67 11.92
C ILE A 628 7.34 -22.32 10.56
N ASN A 629 6.17 -22.87 10.23
CA ASN A 629 5.40 -22.51 9.04
C ASN A 629 4.43 -21.38 9.42
N LEU A 630 4.59 -20.21 8.81
CA LEU A 630 3.79 -19.01 9.03
C LEU A 630 2.86 -18.75 7.83
N ILE A 631 1.58 -18.54 8.10
CA ILE A 631 0.60 -18.03 7.14
C ILE A 631 0.22 -16.61 7.52
N ASP A 632 0.51 -15.64 6.65
CA ASP A 632 0.04 -14.26 6.79
C ASP A 632 -1.43 -14.19 6.36
N THR A 633 -2.31 -13.59 7.16
CA THR A 633 -3.77 -13.60 6.90
C THR A 633 -4.33 -12.19 6.70
N PRO A 634 -5.29 -12.01 5.75
CA PRO A 634 -5.98 -10.74 5.59
C PRO A 634 -6.63 -10.21 6.87
N GLY A 635 -6.47 -8.92 7.15
CA GLY A 635 -7.12 -8.24 8.29
C GLY A 635 -8.52 -7.68 8.00
N HIS A 636 -8.96 -7.66 6.73
CA HIS A 636 -10.24 -7.07 6.32
C HIS A 636 -11.39 -8.11 6.28
N VAL A 637 -12.57 -7.74 6.78
CA VAL A 637 -13.74 -8.63 6.95
C VAL A 637 -14.24 -9.29 5.66
N ASP A 638 -14.16 -8.56 4.55
CA ASP A 638 -14.54 -9.05 3.22
C ASP A 638 -13.68 -10.21 2.72
N PHE A 639 -12.51 -10.46 3.34
CA PHE A 639 -11.63 -11.59 3.03
C PHE A 639 -11.60 -12.62 4.17
N GLY A 640 -12.61 -12.66 5.04
CA GLY A 640 -12.70 -13.63 6.13
C GLY A 640 -12.69 -15.10 5.66
N GLY A 641 -13.04 -15.35 4.39
CA GLY A 641 -12.88 -16.64 3.73
C GLY A 641 -11.43 -17.12 3.77
N ASP A 642 -10.48 -16.26 3.39
CA ASP A 642 -9.04 -16.54 3.42
C ASP A 642 -8.55 -16.81 4.85
N VAL A 643 -9.04 -16.03 5.84
CA VAL A 643 -8.70 -16.21 7.26
C VAL A 643 -9.15 -17.58 7.77
N THR A 644 -10.39 -17.99 7.49
CA THR A 644 -10.93 -19.29 7.91
C THR A 644 -10.14 -20.45 7.28
N ARG A 645 -9.77 -20.31 6.00
CA ARG A 645 -8.95 -21.31 5.29
C ARG A 645 -7.54 -21.42 5.87
N ALA A 646 -6.92 -20.29 6.22
CA ALA A 646 -5.64 -20.26 6.90
C ALA A 646 -5.72 -20.90 8.29
N MET A 647 -6.76 -20.61 9.08
CA MET A 647 -6.99 -21.22 10.39
C MET A 647 -7.13 -22.74 10.33
N ARG A 648 -7.69 -23.29 9.25
CA ARG A 648 -7.76 -24.74 9.03
C ARG A 648 -6.36 -25.36 8.88
N ALA A 649 -5.42 -24.64 8.26
CA ALA A 649 -4.07 -25.12 7.96
C ALA A 649 -3.12 -25.12 9.17
N VAL A 650 -3.37 -24.23 10.13
CA VAL A 650 -2.46 -23.93 11.25
C VAL A 650 -2.95 -24.54 12.55
N ASP A 651 -2.05 -24.67 13.51
CA ASP A 651 -2.30 -25.28 14.82
C ASP A 651 -2.28 -24.24 15.97
N GLY A 652 -1.69 -23.06 15.71
CA GLY A 652 -1.71 -21.92 16.61
C GLY A 652 -1.82 -20.57 15.89
N ALA A 653 -2.21 -19.52 16.62
CA ALA A 653 -2.38 -18.17 16.08
C ALA A 653 -1.70 -17.13 16.98
N ILE A 654 -0.97 -16.20 16.37
CA ILE A 654 -0.47 -14.99 17.04
C ILE A 654 -1.51 -13.89 16.86
N VAL A 655 -2.20 -13.57 17.95
CA VAL A 655 -3.14 -12.44 18.01
C VAL A 655 -2.32 -11.18 18.27
N VAL A 656 -2.34 -10.22 17.36
CA VAL A 656 -1.65 -8.93 17.53
C VAL A 656 -2.66 -7.87 17.95
N ALA A 657 -2.44 -7.28 19.13
CA ALA A 657 -3.25 -6.18 19.64
C ALA A 657 -2.40 -4.91 19.77
N CYS A 658 -2.94 -3.76 19.36
CA CYS A 658 -2.28 -2.48 19.52
C CYS A 658 -2.38 -2.04 21.00
N ALA A 659 -1.27 -1.68 21.63
CA ALA A 659 -1.26 -1.21 23.02
C ALA A 659 -2.07 0.08 23.21
N VAL A 660 -2.15 0.91 22.15
CA VAL A 660 -2.90 2.16 22.14
C VAL A 660 -4.38 1.92 21.88
N GLU A 661 -4.75 1.18 20.82
CA GLU A 661 -6.16 1.01 20.42
C GLU A 661 -6.88 -0.09 21.20
N GLY A 662 -6.15 -1.09 21.72
CA GLY A 662 -6.71 -2.22 22.45
C GLY A 662 -7.30 -3.29 21.54
N VAL A 663 -8.30 -4.03 22.04
CA VAL A 663 -8.98 -5.12 21.31
C VAL A 663 -10.07 -4.55 20.42
N MET A 664 -9.95 -4.78 19.11
CA MET A 664 -10.90 -4.31 18.10
C MET A 664 -11.86 -5.43 17.66
N PRO A 665 -13.00 -5.13 17.02
CA PRO A 665 -13.94 -6.15 16.55
C PRO A 665 -13.36 -7.14 15.54
N GLN A 666 -12.40 -6.70 14.73
CA GLN A 666 -11.61 -7.59 13.88
C GLN A 666 -10.82 -8.58 14.74
N THR A 667 -10.15 -8.11 15.80
CA THR A 667 -9.45 -8.97 16.76
C THR A 667 -10.38 -10.04 17.35
N GLU A 668 -11.62 -9.67 17.71
CA GLU A 668 -12.64 -10.63 18.17
C GLU A 668 -13.03 -11.64 17.08
N THR A 669 -13.25 -11.18 15.85
CA THR A 669 -13.62 -12.04 14.73
C THR A 669 -12.55 -13.09 14.46
N VAL A 670 -11.27 -12.68 14.45
CA VAL A 670 -10.18 -13.62 14.19
C VAL A 670 -9.95 -14.58 15.37
N ILE A 671 -10.09 -14.12 16.63
CA ILE A 671 -10.07 -15.00 17.81
C ILE A 671 -11.20 -16.03 17.75
N ARG A 672 -12.43 -15.60 17.43
CA ARG A 672 -13.59 -16.48 17.30
C ARG A 672 -13.37 -17.55 16.22
N GLN A 673 -12.82 -17.16 15.07
CA GLN A 673 -12.48 -18.10 13.99
C GLN A 673 -11.40 -19.10 14.40
N ALA A 674 -10.32 -18.62 15.02
CA ALA A 674 -9.26 -19.48 15.53
C ALA A 674 -9.80 -20.52 16.52
N LEU A 675 -10.59 -20.09 17.51
CA LEU A 675 -11.16 -20.99 18.52
C LEU A 675 -12.19 -21.97 17.94
N LYS A 676 -12.97 -21.56 16.94
CA LYS A 676 -13.91 -22.44 16.22
C LYS A 676 -13.20 -23.63 15.57
N GLU A 677 -12.01 -23.39 15.00
CA GLU A 677 -11.15 -24.40 14.35
C GLU A 677 -10.20 -25.11 15.35
N ARG A 678 -10.41 -24.90 16.65
CA ARG A 678 -9.55 -25.37 17.76
C ARG A 678 -8.07 -24.99 17.54
N VAL A 679 -7.82 -23.77 17.08
CA VAL A 679 -6.48 -23.18 16.96
C VAL A 679 -6.16 -22.44 18.26
N LYS A 680 -5.03 -22.77 18.88
CA LYS A 680 -4.63 -22.16 20.16
C LYS A 680 -4.11 -20.73 19.93
N PRO A 681 -4.69 -19.68 20.56
CA PRO A 681 -4.17 -18.32 20.45
C PRO A 681 -3.05 -18.04 21.45
N ILE A 682 -2.10 -17.19 21.07
CA ILE A 682 -1.17 -16.47 21.94
C ILE A 682 -1.24 -14.98 21.63
N LEU A 683 -0.88 -14.13 22.59
CA LEU A 683 -1.09 -12.68 22.47
C LEU A 683 0.25 -11.94 22.35
N PHE A 684 0.38 -11.11 21.32
CA PHE A 684 1.43 -10.12 21.19
C PHE A 684 0.84 -8.71 21.24
N ILE A 685 1.16 -7.96 22.28
CA ILE A 685 0.75 -6.56 22.40
C ILE A 685 1.84 -5.68 21.79
N ASN A 686 1.51 -5.06 20.67
CA ASN A 686 2.41 -4.27 19.83
C ASN A 686 2.27 -2.76 20.11
N LYS A 687 3.24 -1.96 19.67
CA LYS A 687 3.33 -0.50 19.89
C LYS A 687 3.44 -0.07 21.36
N VAL A 688 4.05 -0.90 22.20
CA VAL A 688 4.25 -0.58 23.62
C VAL A 688 5.16 0.65 23.80
N ASP A 689 6.04 0.89 22.84
CA ASP A 689 6.87 2.11 22.79
C ASP A 689 6.03 3.39 22.79
N ARG A 690 4.84 3.39 22.17
CA ARG A 690 3.93 4.54 22.15
C ARG A 690 3.33 4.84 23.52
N LEU A 691 3.03 3.80 24.33
CA LEU A 691 2.56 3.98 25.70
C LEU A 691 3.62 4.68 26.58
N ILE A 692 4.89 4.34 26.35
CA ILE A 692 6.03 4.86 27.10
C ILE A 692 6.38 6.29 26.65
N ARG A 693 6.44 6.54 25.33
CA ARG A 693 6.97 7.79 24.77
C ARG A 693 5.92 8.86 24.52
N GLU A 694 4.81 8.47 23.91
CA GLU A 694 3.77 9.43 23.48
C GLU A 694 2.83 9.74 24.63
N LEU A 695 2.22 8.68 25.19
CA LEU A 695 1.25 8.83 26.27
C LEU A 695 1.89 9.05 27.65
N LYS A 696 3.21 8.84 27.76
CA LYS A 696 4.01 9.01 28.98
C LYS A 696 3.34 8.43 30.22
N LEU A 697 2.74 7.24 30.05
CA LEU A 697 2.00 6.61 31.13
C LEU A 697 2.95 6.21 32.26
N THR A 698 2.49 6.34 33.49
CA THR A 698 3.22 5.77 34.63
C THR A 698 3.27 4.23 34.49
N PRO A 699 4.27 3.55 35.07
CA PRO A 699 4.36 2.10 35.02
C PRO A 699 3.06 1.41 35.46
N GLU A 700 2.39 1.96 36.47
CA GLU A 700 1.13 1.43 37.01
C GLU A 700 -0.02 1.56 35.98
N LYS A 701 -0.18 2.72 35.35
CA LYS A 701 -1.22 2.94 34.32
C LYS A 701 -0.96 2.12 33.06
N MET A 702 0.30 1.93 32.70
CA MET A 702 0.69 1.09 31.57
C MET A 702 0.37 -0.37 31.86
N GLN A 703 0.72 -0.85 33.06
CA GLN A 703 0.39 -2.20 33.50
C GLN A 703 -1.12 -2.42 33.55
N GLU A 704 -1.89 -1.46 34.05
CA GLU A 704 -3.36 -1.50 34.04
C GLU A 704 -3.91 -1.62 32.61
N ARG A 705 -3.39 -0.83 31.66
CA ARG A 705 -3.82 -0.89 30.26
C ARG A 705 -3.46 -2.20 29.58
N LEU A 706 -2.24 -2.70 29.80
CA LEU A 706 -1.80 -3.99 29.26
C LEU A 706 -2.64 -5.14 29.84
N LEU A 707 -2.92 -5.12 31.14
CA LEU A 707 -3.78 -6.10 31.81
C LEU A 707 -5.23 -6.03 31.32
N LYS A 708 -5.75 -4.83 31.01
CA LYS A 708 -7.06 -4.68 30.38
C LYS A 708 -7.12 -5.41 29.04
N ILE A 709 -6.15 -5.17 28.15
CA ILE A 709 -6.09 -5.85 26.84
C ILE A 709 -6.05 -7.38 27.01
N ILE A 710 -5.25 -7.89 27.95
CA ILE A 710 -5.18 -9.33 28.25
C ILE A 710 -6.52 -9.85 28.77
N LYS A 711 -7.18 -9.11 29.67
CA LYS A 711 -8.49 -9.45 30.20
C LYS A 711 -9.53 -9.52 29.10
N ASP A 712 -9.55 -8.55 28.20
CA ASP A 712 -10.49 -8.49 27.08
C ASP A 712 -10.29 -9.69 26.14
N VAL A 713 -9.04 -10.00 25.77
CA VAL A 713 -8.72 -11.21 24.97
C VAL A 713 -9.15 -12.48 25.70
N ASN A 714 -8.91 -12.59 27.00
CA ASN A 714 -9.30 -13.75 27.80
C ASN A 714 -10.83 -13.88 27.95
N GLN A 715 -11.57 -12.78 28.02
CA GLN A 715 -13.03 -12.81 27.99
C GLN A 715 -13.55 -13.37 26.67
N LEU A 716 -12.91 -13.00 25.54
CA LEU A 716 -13.24 -13.56 24.23
C LEU A 716 -12.92 -15.06 24.17
N ILE A 717 -11.78 -15.48 24.72
CA ILE A 717 -11.43 -16.91 24.83
C ILE A 717 -12.44 -17.65 25.69
N GLN A 718 -12.81 -17.11 26.85
CA GLN A 718 -13.79 -17.71 27.75
C GLN A 718 -15.19 -17.82 27.11
N LYS A 719 -15.56 -16.81 26.31
CA LYS A 719 -16.83 -16.73 25.59
C LYS A 719 -16.91 -17.77 24.47
N TYR A 720 -15.86 -17.88 23.64
CA TYR A 720 -15.90 -18.66 22.40
C TYR A 720 -15.23 -20.03 22.45
N ALA A 721 -14.29 -20.27 23.37
CA ALA A 721 -13.65 -21.58 23.49
C ALA A 721 -14.61 -22.61 24.08
N GLU A 722 -14.42 -23.88 23.69
CA GLU A 722 -15.14 -25.02 24.25
C GLU A 722 -14.74 -25.25 25.72
N LYS A 723 -15.64 -25.83 26.53
CA LYS A 723 -15.52 -25.91 28.00
C LYS A 723 -14.15 -26.45 28.46
N GLU A 724 -13.60 -27.42 27.74
CA GLU A 724 -12.31 -28.07 28.04
C GLU A 724 -11.07 -27.18 27.80
N TYR A 725 -11.18 -26.13 26.98
CA TYR A 725 -10.07 -25.24 26.60
C TYR A 725 -10.15 -23.85 27.23
N ARG A 726 -11.33 -23.42 27.70
CA ARG A 726 -11.57 -22.06 28.24
C ARG A 726 -10.51 -21.59 29.22
N GLU A 727 -10.13 -22.44 30.17
CA GLU A 727 -9.12 -22.09 31.18
C GLU A 727 -7.68 -22.37 30.72
N LYS A 728 -7.49 -23.41 29.90
CA LYS A 728 -6.17 -23.88 29.44
C LYS A 728 -5.53 -22.98 28.40
N TRP A 729 -6.34 -22.26 27.62
CA TRP A 729 -5.88 -21.43 26.51
C TRP A 729 -5.90 -19.94 26.83
N MET A 730 -6.20 -19.57 28.08
CA MET A 730 -6.10 -18.18 28.51
C MET A 730 -4.67 -17.67 28.29
N ALA A 731 -4.58 -16.47 27.72
CA ALA A 731 -3.33 -15.74 27.62
C ALA A 731 -2.91 -15.27 29.01
N ARG A 732 -1.77 -15.75 29.47
CA ARG A 732 -1.20 -15.54 30.80
C ARG A 732 0.16 -14.87 30.68
N VAL A 733 0.37 -13.89 31.55
CA VAL A 733 1.60 -13.10 31.55
C VAL A 733 2.71 -13.87 32.24
N ASP A 734 2.38 -14.59 33.30
CA ASP A 734 3.28 -15.36 34.15
C ASP A 734 3.93 -16.56 33.46
N ASP A 735 3.21 -17.23 32.57
CA ASP A 735 3.71 -18.39 31.83
C ASP A 735 4.47 -18.01 30.54
N GLY A 736 4.27 -16.79 30.03
CA GLY A 736 4.91 -16.28 28.81
C GLY A 736 4.09 -16.38 27.53
N SER A 737 2.81 -16.79 27.61
CA SER A 737 1.89 -16.81 26.47
C SER A 737 1.43 -15.42 26.01
N VAL A 738 1.80 -14.39 26.77
CA VAL A 738 1.72 -12.97 26.38
C VAL A 738 3.12 -12.39 26.23
N ALA A 739 3.38 -11.75 25.09
CA ALA A 739 4.55 -10.90 24.88
C ALA A 739 4.13 -9.46 24.59
N PHE A 740 4.99 -8.51 24.97
CA PHE A 740 4.79 -7.08 24.82
C PHE A 740 5.96 -6.51 24.04
N GLY A 741 5.74 -5.56 23.15
CA GLY A 741 6.89 -4.98 22.46
C GLY A 741 6.55 -3.98 21.38
N SER A 742 7.55 -3.73 20.56
CA SER A 742 7.45 -2.91 19.38
C SER A 742 8.00 -3.66 18.18
N ALA A 743 7.08 -4.12 17.34
CA ALA A 743 7.36 -4.66 16.02
C ALA A 743 8.28 -3.74 15.19
N PHE A 744 8.02 -2.44 15.31
CA PHE A 744 8.69 -1.39 14.56
C PHE A 744 10.12 -1.16 15.06
N ARG A 745 10.31 -1.16 16.38
CA ARG A 745 11.61 -1.01 17.04
C ARG A 745 12.35 -2.34 17.25
N LYS A 746 11.81 -3.44 16.74
CA LYS A 746 12.44 -4.77 16.71
C LYS A 746 12.76 -5.36 18.11
N TRP A 747 12.06 -4.95 19.15
CA TRP A 747 12.18 -5.54 20.49
C TRP A 747 10.84 -6.08 21.00
N ALA A 748 10.91 -7.09 21.87
CA ALA A 748 9.78 -7.57 22.65
C ALA A 748 10.26 -8.04 24.02
N ILE A 749 9.33 -8.34 24.93
CA ILE A 749 9.59 -8.95 26.24
C ILE A 749 8.46 -9.91 26.59
N SER A 750 8.78 -10.91 27.38
CA SER A 750 7.83 -11.76 28.09
C SER A 750 8.35 -11.99 29.50
N VAL A 751 7.49 -12.30 30.48
CA VAL A 751 7.94 -12.50 31.87
C VAL A 751 8.97 -13.63 32.01
N PRO A 752 8.85 -14.79 31.34
CA PRO A 752 9.90 -15.80 31.39
C PRO A 752 11.24 -15.30 30.85
N TYR A 753 11.23 -14.53 29.75
CA TYR A 753 12.45 -13.96 29.19
C TYR A 753 13.09 -12.94 30.14
N MET A 754 12.26 -12.08 30.75
CA MET A 754 12.67 -11.12 31.77
C MET A 754 13.34 -11.80 32.97
N LYS A 755 12.74 -12.87 33.50
CA LYS A 755 13.34 -13.67 34.59
C LYS A 755 14.65 -14.33 34.17
N ALA A 756 14.70 -14.94 32.99
CA ALA A 756 15.88 -15.65 32.50
C ALA A 756 17.07 -14.73 32.21
N LYS A 757 16.81 -13.47 31.82
CA LYS A 757 17.85 -12.48 31.50
C LYS A 757 18.09 -11.45 32.60
N GLY A 758 17.32 -11.50 33.70
CA GLY A 758 17.41 -10.53 34.79
C GLY A 758 17.00 -9.10 34.39
N ILE A 759 16.05 -8.97 33.46
CA ILE A 759 15.57 -7.68 32.94
C ILE A 759 14.22 -7.34 33.58
N THR A 760 14.06 -6.12 34.08
CA THR A 760 12.81 -5.64 34.68
C THR A 760 12.03 -4.74 33.74
N PHE A 761 10.72 -4.56 34.00
CA PHE A 761 9.90 -3.66 33.18
C PHE A 761 10.34 -2.21 33.33
N LYS A 762 10.94 -1.85 34.48
CA LYS A 762 11.58 -0.54 34.70
C LYS A 762 12.77 -0.34 33.76
N ASP A 763 13.59 -1.37 33.56
CA ASP A 763 14.70 -1.29 32.62
C ASP A 763 14.18 -1.07 31.20
N ILE A 764 13.09 -1.72 30.80
CA ILE A 764 12.45 -1.51 29.49
C ILE A 764 11.93 -0.08 29.34
N ILE A 765 11.23 0.43 30.35
CA ILE A 765 10.78 1.83 30.37
C ILE A 765 12.00 2.76 30.31
N GLU A 766 13.06 2.48 31.05
CA GLU A 766 14.28 3.27 31.03
C GLU A 766 14.92 3.26 29.63
N TYR A 767 15.17 2.08 29.04
CA TYR A 767 15.73 1.93 27.70
C TYR A 767 14.84 2.63 26.64
N CYS A 768 13.52 2.49 26.72
CA CYS A 768 12.60 3.16 25.82
C CYS A 768 12.54 4.68 26.05
N SER A 769 12.52 5.16 27.29
CA SER A 769 12.47 6.59 27.63
C SER A 769 13.80 7.29 27.39
N THR A 770 14.92 6.55 27.36
CA THR A 770 16.26 7.06 27.06
C THR A 770 16.71 6.78 25.61
N GLU A 771 15.80 6.35 24.73
CA GLU A 771 16.04 6.15 23.30
C GLU A 771 17.20 5.18 22.99
N ARG A 772 17.32 4.11 23.79
CA ARG A 772 18.34 3.06 23.64
C ARG A 772 17.76 1.79 22.98
N ASP A 773 16.96 1.93 21.92
CA ASP A 773 16.27 0.81 21.25
C ASP A 773 17.21 -0.20 20.61
N ASP A 774 18.40 0.22 20.16
CA ASP A 774 19.40 -0.69 19.59
C ASP A 774 20.01 -1.63 20.64
N GLU A 775 20.22 -1.12 21.86
CA GLU A 775 20.65 -1.94 23.01
C GLU A 775 19.52 -2.86 23.42
N LEU A 776 18.29 -2.32 23.49
CA LEU A 776 17.09 -3.08 23.82
C LEU A 776 16.79 -4.16 22.78
N THR A 777 17.04 -3.91 21.49
CA THR A 777 16.88 -4.90 20.42
C THR A 777 17.89 -6.04 20.55
N LYS A 778 19.12 -5.76 21.00
CA LYS A 778 20.12 -6.80 21.26
C LYS A 778 19.82 -7.58 22.52
N LEU A 779 19.34 -6.88 23.55
CA LEU A 779 19.02 -7.44 24.86
C LEU A 779 17.74 -8.29 24.82
N ALA A 780 16.72 -7.79 24.10
CA ALA A 780 15.39 -8.36 23.99
C ALA A 780 14.87 -8.39 22.53
N PRO A 781 15.53 -9.14 21.62
CA PRO A 781 15.19 -9.16 20.19
C PRO A 781 13.78 -9.72 19.94
N LEU A 782 12.99 -8.98 19.14
CA LEU A 782 11.61 -9.31 18.80
C LEU A 782 11.45 -10.74 18.29
N HIS A 783 12.18 -11.10 17.23
CA HIS A 783 12.05 -12.41 16.59
C HIS A 783 12.32 -13.55 17.58
N ARG A 784 13.34 -13.41 18.43
CA ARG A 784 13.69 -14.45 19.40
C ARG A 784 12.58 -14.64 20.41
N ILE A 785 12.04 -13.56 20.96
CA ILE A 785 11.05 -13.64 22.04
C ILE A 785 9.71 -14.12 21.50
N VAL A 786 9.27 -13.61 20.36
CA VAL A 786 8.01 -14.03 19.73
C VAL A 786 8.10 -15.47 19.22
N LEU A 787 9.19 -15.88 18.56
CA LEU A 787 9.34 -17.26 18.08
C LEU A 787 9.59 -18.26 19.22
N ASN A 788 10.26 -17.85 20.31
CA ASN A 788 10.36 -18.66 21.52
C ASN A 788 8.98 -18.85 22.17
N MET A 789 8.16 -17.79 22.22
CA MET A 789 6.78 -17.86 22.70
C MET A 789 5.94 -18.82 21.84
N VAL A 790 6.10 -18.77 20.51
CA VAL A 790 5.48 -19.72 19.58
C VAL A 790 5.88 -21.16 19.91
N ILE A 791 7.16 -21.45 20.08
CA ILE A 791 7.64 -22.82 20.35
C ILE A 791 7.15 -23.31 21.72
N SER A 792 7.16 -22.44 22.72
CA SER A 792 6.85 -22.78 24.11
C SER A 792 5.35 -22.98 24.34
N HIS A 793 4.50 -22.19 23.68
CA HIS A 793 3.06 -22.15 23.98
C HIS A 793 2.17 -22.71 22.88
N LEU A 794 2.58 -22.66 21.61
CA LEU A 794 1.78 -23.20 20.52
C LEU A 794 2.07 -24.70 20.34
N PRO A 795 1.03 -25.51 20.08
CA PRO A 795 1.17 -26.95 19.97
C PRO A 795 1.95 -27.34 18.71
N ASN A 796 2.62 -28.47 18.78
CA ASN A 796 3.11 -29.14 17.58
C ASN A 796 1.94 -29.87 16.88
N PRO A 797 2.09 -30.26 15.59
CA PRO A 797 1.08 -31.02 14.85
C PRO A 797 0.55 -32.27 15.56
N ARG A 798 1.41 -33.03 16.23
CA ARG A 798 1.02 -34.29 16.90
C ARG A 798 0.01 -34.03 18.00
N ASP A 799 0.33 -33.05 18.84
CA ASP A 799 -0.52 -32.68 19.97
C ASP A 799 -1.80 -32.02 19.45
N ALA A 800 -1.69 -31.12 18.46
CA ALA A 800 -2.81 -30.39 17.89
C ALA A 800 -3.82 -31.31 17.21
N GLN A 801 -3.37 -32.26 16.38
CA GLN A 801 -4.26 -33.15 15.62
C GLN A 801 -5.14 -34.01 16.51
N SER A 802 -4.63 -34.43 17.68
CA SER A 802 -5.37 -35.27 18.63
C SER A 802 -6.73 -34.69 19.00
N TYR A 803 -6.81 -33.37 19.15
CA TYR A 803 -8.06 -32.67 19.46
C TYR A 803 -8.64 -31.88 18.28
N ARG A 804 -7.88 -31.59 17.22
CA ARG A 804 -8.41 -30.90 16.04
C ARG A 804 -9.16 -31.82 15.09
N ILE A 805 -8.66 -33.04 14.83
CA ILE A 805 -9.27 -33.99 13.88
C ILE A 805 -10.75 -34.27 14.20
N PRO A 806 -11.15 -34.55 15.46
CA PRO A 806 -12.56 -34.80 15.79
C PRO A 806 -13.48 -33.60 15.51
N LYS A 807 -12.93 -32.38 15.36
CA LYS A 807 -13.69 -31.17 15.05
C LYS A 807 -13.78 -30.91 13.56
N ILE A 808 -12.66 -31.03 12.85
CA ILE A 808 -12.54 -30.61 11.45
C ILE A 808 -12.85 -31.74 10.44
N TRP A 809 -12.94 -32.97 10.93
CA TRP A 809 -13.25 -34.16 10.14
C TRP A 809 -14.42 -34.92 10.76
N LEU A 810 -15.49 -35.12 9.96
CA LEU A 810 -16.74 -35.75 10.40
C LEU A 810 -16.77 -37.28 10.19
N GLY A 811 -15.69 -37.86 9.69
CA GLY A 811 -15.58 -39.32 9.54
C GLY A 811 -15.47 -40.03 10.88
N ASP A 812 -15.63 -41.36 10.87
CA ASP A 812 -15.47 -42.16 12.08
C ASP A 812 -14.01 -42.09 12.55
N VAL A 813 -13.78 -41.47 13.70
CA VAL A 813 -12.46 -41.31 14.30
C VAL A 813 -11.81 -42.67 14.62
N ASN A 814 -12.60 -43.75 14.75
CA ASN A 814 -12.12 -45.10 14.98
C ASN A 814 -11.76 -45.88 13.71
N SER A 815 -12.04 -45.32 12.54
CA SER A 815 -11.61 -45.88 11.24
C SER A 815 -10.07 -45.94 11.13
N GLU A 816 -9.59 -46.66 10.13
CA GLU A 816 -8.15 -46.75 9.83
C GLU A 816 -7.57 -45.35 9.54
N GLU A 817 -8.30 -44.54 8.77
CA GLU A 817 -7.96 -43.17 8.41
C GLU A 817 -7.99 -42.24 9.63
N GLY A 818 -9.04 -42.33 10.45
CA GLY A 818 -9.19 -41.54 11.67
C GLY A 818 -8.06 -41.79 12.66
N LYS A 819 -7.74 -43.06 12.92
CA LYS A 819 -6.62 -43.47 13.78
C LYS A 819 -5.27 -43.02 13.21
N SER A 820 -5.11 -43.09 11.89
CA SER A 820 -3.88 -42.66 11.21
C SER A 820 -3.65 -41.15 11.31
N MET A 821 -4.71 -40.35 11.16
CA MET A 821 -4.66 -38.90 11.34
C MET A 821 -4.41 -38.50 12.80
N LEU A 822 -5.03 -39.19 13.76
CA LEU A 822 -4.81 -38.94 15.18
C LEU A 822 -3.38 -39.27 15.63
N LYS A 823 -2.79 -40.35 15.10
CA LYS A 823 -1.41 -40.74 15.37
C LYS A 823 -0.39 -39.96 14.53
N MET A 824 -0.85 -39.24 13.50
CA MET A 824 -0.03 -38.61 12.47
C MET A 824 0.98 -39.60 11.87
N ASP A 825 0.48 -40.75 11.44
CA ASP A 825 1.34 -41.79 10.87
C ASP A 825 1.75 -41.40 9.44
N ALA A 826 3.04 -41.16 9.22
CA ALA A 826 3.59 -40.79 7.92
C ALA A 826 3.63 -41.95 6.90
N ASN A 827 3.48 -43.20 7.37
CA ASN A 827 3.48 -44.40 6.53
C ASN A 827 2.06 -44.92 6.25
N ALA A 828 1.06 -44.37 6.90
CA ALA A 828 -0.34 -44.68 6.68
C ALA A 828 -0.86 -44.05 5.37
N PRO A 829 -2.10 -44.37 4.94
CA PRO A 829 -2.71 -43.73 3.78
C PRO A 829 -2.73 -42.21 3.88
N LEU A 830 -2.55 -41.56 2.73
CA LEU A 830 -2.56 -40.11 2.61
C LEU A 830 -3.94 -39.56 3.00
N ALA A 831 -3.96 -38.59 3.91
CA ALA A 831 -5.10 -37.73 4.15
C ALA A 831 -4.63 -36.29 4.26
N ALA A 832 -5.06 -35.43 3.34
CA ALA A 832 -4.68 -34.03 3.31
C ALA A 832 -5.87 -33.14 2.91
N ILE A 833 -5.83 -31.87 3.31
CA ILE A 833 -6.80 -30.86 2.86
C ILE A 833 -6.09 -29.75 2.10
N VAL A 834 -6.62 -29.37 0.94
CA VAL A 834 -6.18 -28.18 0.20
C VAL A 834 -6.75 -26.96 0.89
N THR A 835 -5.87 -26.06 1.35
CA THR A 835 -6.27 -24.87 2.10
C THR A 835 -6.27 -23.64 1.21
N LYS A 836 -5.43 -23.60 0.18
CA LYS A 836 -5.37 -22.49 -0.77
C LYS A 836 -4.94 -22.97 -2.15
N VAL A 837 -5.62 -22.49 -3.18
CA VAL A 837 -5.16 -22.61 -4.57
C VAL A 837 -4.65 -21.26 -5.02
N THR A 838 -3.49 -21.21 -5.68
CA THR A 838 -2.89 -19.95 -6.12
C THR A 838 -2.30 -20.11 -7.52
N PRO A 839 -2.53 -19.17 -8.44
CA PRO A 839 -1.92 -19.21 -9.77
C PRO A 839 -0.43 -18.85 -9.68
N ASP A 840 0.38 -19.60 -10.42
CA ASP A 840 1.82 -19.35 -10.58
C ASP A 840 2.18 -19.15 -12.06
N PRO A 841 2.96 -18.11 -12.41
CA PRO A 841 3.32 -17.82 -13.80
C PRO A 841 4.10 -18.93 -14.51
N HIS A 842 4.85 -19.75 -13.77
CA HIS A 842 5.73 -20.77 -14.33
C HIS A 842 5.19 -22.19 -14.14
N ALA A 843 4.53 -22.46 -13.01
CA ALA A 843 4.08 -23.79 -12.62
C ALA A 843 2.57 -24.03 -12.80
N GLY A 844 1.79 -23.02 -13.19
CA GLY A 844 0.34 -23.11 -13.28
C GLY A 844 -0.33 -23.02 -11.90
N LEU A 845 -1.48 -23.69 -11.70
CA LEU A 845 -2.16 -23.68 -10.40
C LEU A 845 -1.39 -24.51 -9.36
N ILE A 846 -1.12 -23.91 -8.21
CA ILE A 846 -0.48 -24.55 -7.07
C ILE A 846 -1.49 -24.69 -5.95
N SER A 847 -1.64 -25.92 -5.47
CA SER A 847 -2.50 -26.24 -4.33
C SER A 847 -1.66 -26.33 -3.07
N THR A 848 -1.83 -25.37 -2.17
CA THR A 848 -1.31 -25.45 -0.80
C THR A 848 -2.20 -26.41 -0.01
N ALA A 849 -1.62 -27.41 0.64
CA ALA A 849 -2.34 -28.39 1.43
C ALA A 849 -1.69 -28.64 2.79
N ARG A 850 -2.50 -29.05 3.78
CA ARG A 850 -2.03 -29.58 5.07
C ARG A 850 -2.20 -31.10 5.06
N ILE A 851 -1.11 -31.83 5.29
CA ILE A 851 -1.10 -33.30 5.38
C ILE A 851 -1.36 -33.71 6.83
N PHE A 852 -2.40 -34.52 7.04
CA PHE A 852 -2.78 -35.03 8.36
C PHE A 852 -2.29 -36.47 8.62
N SER A 853 -2.29 -37.33 7.60
CA SER A 853 -1.66 -38.67 7.63
C SER A 853 -1.00 -38.99 6.30
N GLY A 854 -0.07 -39.94 6.33
CA GLY A 854 0.69 -40.40 5.19
C GLY A 854 1.79 -39.43 4.75
N SER A 855 2.25 -39.61 3.51
CA SER A 855 3.24 -38.75 2.87
C SER A 855 2.87 -38.54 1.41
N ILE A 856 3.19 -37.36 0.89
CA ILE A 856 3.01 -37.03 -0.52
C ILE A 856 4.35 -36.99 -1.23
N LYS A 857 4.44 -37.61 -2.40
CA LYS A 857 5.67 -37.75 -3.18
C LYS A 857 5.52 -37.18 -4.57
N LYS A 858 6.65 -36.77 -5.15
CA LYS A 858 6.72 -36.41 -6.57
C LYS A 858 6.27 -37.61 -7.42
N GLY A 859 5.32 -37.37 -8.33
CA GLY A 859 4.81 -38.39 -9.25
C GLY A 859 3.71 -39.30 -8.68
N GLN A 860 3.32 -39.15 -7.40
CA GLN A 860 2.26 -39.94 -6.76
C GLN A 860 0.90 -39.63 -7.38
N GLU A 861 0.08 -40.66 -7.56
CA GLU A 861 -1.32 -40.50 -7.93
C GLU A 861 -2.19 -40.37 -6.68
N ILE A 862 -3.07 -39.38 -6.70
CA ILE A 862 -3.93 -39.01 -5.60
C ILE A 862 -5.36 -38.87 -6.08
N ARG A 863 -6.33 -39.10 -5.20
CA ARG A 863 -7.76 -38.87 -5.46
C ARG A 863 -8.23 -37.59 -4.79
N LEU A 864 -8.92 -36.76 -5.56
CA LEU A 864 -9.70 -35.62 -5.09
C LEU A 864 -11.09 -36.13 -4.73
N ILE A 865 -11.43 -36.15 -3.45
CA ILE A 865 -12.67 -36.76 -2.95
C ILE A 865 -13.91 -36.01 -3.46
N SER A 866 -13.92 -34.68 -3.35
CA SER A 866 -15.11 -33.88 -3.69
C SER A 866 -15.36 -33.83 -5.20
N GLN A 867 -14.30 -33.97 -6.00
CA GLN A 867 -14.35 -33.93 -7.47
C GLN A 867 -14.43 -35.33 -8.10
N TYR A 868 -14.29 -36.41 -7.32
CA TYR A 868 -14.22 -37.79 -7.79
C TYR A 868 -13.21 -38.00 -8.94
N LYS A 869 -12.05 -37.34 -8.85
CA LYS A 869 -11.01 -37.35 -9.89
C LYS A 869 -9.68 -37.84 -9.33
N VAL A 870 -8.97 -38.66 -10.11
CA VAL A 870 -7.58 -39.03 -9.83
C VAL A 870 -6.64 -38.10 -10.59
N ARG A 871 -5.59 -37.62 -9.91
CA ARG A 871 -4.57 -36.72 -10.47
C ARG A 871 -3.19 -37.15 -10.04
N ARG A 872 -2.21 -36.85 -10.90
CA ARG A 872 -0.80 -37.13 -10.63
C ARG A 872 -0.10 -35.86 -10.16
N VAL A 873 0.55 -35.92 -9.01
CA VAL A 873 1.33 -34.81 -8.45
C VAL A 873 2.62 -34.66 -9.25
N GLN A 874 2.85 -33.50 -9.85
CA GLN A 874 4.05 -33.26 -10.67
C GLN A 874 5.26 -32.90 -9.81
N GLN A 875 5.05 -32.06 -8.80
CA GLN A 875 6.08 -31.62 -7.85
C GLN A 875 5.46 -31.36 -6.49
N VAL A 876 6.25 -31.58 -5.43
CA VAL A 876 5.92 -31.22 -4.06
C VAL A 876 6.96 -30.22 -3.57
N CYS A 877 6.54 -29.15 -2.92
CA CYS A 877 7.43 -28.07 -2.51
C CYS A 877 7.09 -27.47 -1.15
N VAL A 878 8.07 -26.77 -0.59
CA VAL A 878 8.01 -26.06 0.69
C VAL A 878 8.31 -24.58 0.44
N TYR A 879 7.67 -23.71 1.20
CA TYR A 879 7.81 -22.26 1.07
C TYR A 879 9.04 -21.73 1.82
N LYS A 880 10.00 -21.11 1.13
CA LYS A 880 11.15 -20.38 1.73
C LYS A 880 11.07 -18.92 1.32
N GLY A 881 10.29 -18.14 2.06
CA GLY A 881 9.91 -16.80 1.63
C GLY A 881 9.16 -16.85 0.28
N PRO A 882 9.61 -16.17 -0.80
CA PRO A 882 8.95 -16.16 -2.09
C PRO A 882 9.46 -17.30 -2.99
N GLN A 883 10.50 -18.01 -2.55
CA GLN A 883 11.13 -19.11 -3.24
C GLN A 883 10.50 -20.40 -2.76
N ARG A 884 10.48 -21.40 -3.64
CA ARG A 884 9.95 -22.73 -3.31
C ARG A 884 11.08 -23.73 -3.43
N ILE A 885 11.27 -24.52 -2.38
CA ILE A 885 12.22 -25.63 -2.38
C ILE A 885 11.46 -26.87 -2.81
N GLN A 886 11.88 -27.48 -3.91
CA GLN A 886 11.33 -28.76 -4.35
C GLN A 886 11.82 -29.88 -3.43
N MET A 887 10.92 -30.78 -3.06
CA MET A 887 11.21 -31.93 -2.23
C MET A 887 10.82 -33.21 -2.98
N GLU A 888 11.42 -34.34 -2.60
CA GLU A 888 11.02 -35.66 -3.12
C GLU A 888 9.77 -36.19 -2.41
N SER A 889 9.68 -35.97 -1.09
CA SER A 889 8.58 -36.43 -0.26
C SER A 889 8.37 -35.51 0.95
N ILE A 890 7.12 -35.24 1.29
CA ILE A 890 6.74 -34.45 2.47
C ILE A 890 5.76 -35.28 3.32
N PRO A 891 6.08 -35.56 4.61
CA PRO A 891 5.24 -36.37 5.49
C PRO A 891 4.17 -35.55 6.21
N ALA A 892 3.26 -36.26 6.88
CA ALA A 892 2.22 -35.72 7.75
C ALA A 892 2.73 -34.69 8.78
N GLY A 893 1.89 -33.70 9.09
CA GLY A 893 2.18 -32.58 9.99
C GLY A 893 2.68 -31.31 9.31
N ASN A 894 3.01 -31.37 8.01
CA ASN A 894 3.56 -30.27 7.23
C ASN A 894 2.52 -29.60 6.34
N ILE A 895 2.79 -28.33 6.01
CA ILE A 895 2.11 -27.59 4.93
C ILE A 895 2.94 -27.74 3.65
N VAL A 896 2.30 -28.15 2.56
CA VAL A 896 2.94 -28.48 1.28
C VAL A 896 2.34 -27.66 0.15
N GLY A 897 3.17 -27.24 -0.80
CA GLY A 897 2.73 -26.77 -2.12
C GLY A 897 2.74 -27.92 -3.13
N LEU A 898 1.63 -28.15 -3.80
CA LEU A 898 1.46 -29.22 -4.79
C LEU A 898 1.25 -28.64 -6.18
N VAL A 899 2.10 -29.08 -7.13
CA VAL A 899 2.03 -28.69 -8.54
C VAL A 899 1.40 -29.81 -9.36
N GLY A 900 0.56 -29.47 -10.34
CA GLY A 900 -0.08 -30.43 -11.26
C GLY A 900 -1.49 -30.86 -10.87
N ILE A 901 -2.07 -30.30 -9.81
CA ILE A 901 -3.43 -30.60 -9.33
C ILE A 901 -4.39 -29.45 -9.68
N GLN A 902 -4.66 -29.28 -10.98
CA GLN A 902 -5.43 -28.13 -11.48
C GLN A 902 -6.94 -28.18 -11.16
N ASP A 903 -7.47 -29.36 -10.85
CA ASP A 903 -8.89 -29.58 -10.53
C ASP A 903 -9.22 -29.39 -9.04
N ALA A 904 -8.21 -29.22 -8.17
CA ALA A 904 -8.44 -29.02 -6.76
C ALA A 904 -9.02 -27.62 -6.48
N SER A 905 -9.96 -27.56 -5.55
CA SER A 905 -10.49 -26.31 -5.00
C SER A 905 -10.01 -26.12 -3.57
N SER A 906 -10.05 -24.89 -3.07
CA SER A 906 -9.90 -24.61 -1.64
C SER A 906 -10.94 -25.41 -0.82
N GLY A 907 -10.49 -26.18 0.15
CA GLY A 907 -11.31 -27.11 0.95
C GLY A 907 -11.40 -28.54 0.40
N GLU A 908 -10.72 -28.85 -0.72
CA GLU A 908 -10.68 -30.20 -1.27
C GLU A 908 -9.94 -31.18 -0.36
N THR A 909 -10.45 -32.41 -0.26
CA THR A 909 -9.79 -33.50 0.45
C THR A 909 -9.01 -34.37 -0.52
N ILE A 910 -7.76 -34.64 -0.20
CA ILE A 910 -6.84 -35.46 -1.00
C ILE A 910 -6.51 -36.74 -0.23
N CYS A 911 -6.64 -37.89 -0.89
CA CYS A 911 -6.15 -39.18 -0.40
C CYS A 911 -5.40 -39.97 -1.48
N ASP A 912 -4.93 -41.17 -1.16
CA ASP A 912 -4.33 -42.08 -2.15
C ASP A 912 -5.35 -42.49 -3.23
N ALA A 913 -4.87 -42.74 -4.45
CA ALA A 913 -5.71 -42.94 -5.63
C ALA A 913 -6.66 -44.16 -5.54
N ASP A 914 -6.26 -45.20 -4.82
CA ASP A 914 -7.00 -46.45 -4.62
C ASP A 914 -7.92 -46.42 -3.39
N LYS A 915 -7.81 -45.40 -2.55
CA LYS A 915 -8.59 -45.25 -1.31
C LYS A 915 -9.75 -44.27 -1.50
N GLU A 916 -10.76 -44.39 -0.64
CA GLU A 916 -11.85 -43.43 -0.53
C GLU A 916 -12.01 -43.12 0.96
N MET A 917 -12.04 -41.84 1.30
CA MET A 917 -12.18 -41.39 2.68
C MET A 917 -13.33 -40.42 2.80
N HIS A 918 -13.90 -40.33 4.00
CA HIS A 918 -14.85 -39.27 4.31
C HIS A 918 -14.15 -37.91 4.07
N PRO A 919 -14.74 -36.96 3.34
CA PRO A 919 -14.12 -35.66 3.12
C PRO A 919 -14.00 -34.88 4.44
N PHE A 920 -12.98 -34.04 4.56
CA PHE A 920 -13.00 -32.95 5.53
C PHE A 920 -14.18 -32.03 5.22
N GLU A 921 -14.70 -31.35 6.26
CA GLU A 921 -15.80 -30.42 6.04
C GLU A 921 -15.40 -29.40 4.97
N ARG A 922 -16.29 -29.10 4.02
CA ARG A 922 -16.06 -27.96 3.10
C ARG A 922 -15.79 -26.72 3.94
N ILE A 923 -14.84 -25.89 3.54
CA ILE A 923 -14.53 -24.66 4.28
C ILE A 923 -15.70 -23.68 4.09
N LYS A 924 -16.73 -23.82 4.93
CA LYS A 924 -17.85 -22.89 5.03
C LYS A 924 -17.39 -21.70 5.86
N HIS A 925 -17.35 -20.54 5.23
CA HIS A 925 -17.18 -19.29 5.92
C HIS A 925 -18.38 -19.03 6.84
N MET A 926 -18.18 -18.31 7.96
CA MET A 926 -19.27 -18.01 8.91
C MET A 926 -20.37 -17.14 8.28
N PHE A 927 -20.03 -16.37 7.26
CA PHE A 927 -20.94 -15.46 6.58
C PHE A 927 -21.27 -15.97 5.18
N GLU A 928 -22.54 -15.92 4.81
CA GLU A 928 -23.02 -16.22 3.46
C GLU A 928 -22.77 -15.04 2.51
N PRO A 929 -22.66 -15.30 1.19
CA PRO A 929 -22.68 -14.24 0.19
C PRO A 929 -24.02 -13.48 0.25
N VAL A 930 -23.97 -12.17 0.54
CA VAL A 930 -25.17 -11.32 0.68
C VAL A 930 -25.29 -10.27 -0.43
N VAL A 931 -24.23 -10.05 -1.20
CA VAL A 931 -24.18 -9.12 -2.33
C VAL A 931 -23.95 -9.90 -3.62
N THR A 932 -24.73 -9.61 -4.67
CA THR A 932 -24.53 -10.18 -6.01
C THR A 932 -24.36 -9.08 -7.06
N LYS A 933 -23.53 -9.29 -8.08
CA LYS A 933 -23.42 -8.44 -9.28
C LYS A 933 -23.49 -9.31 -10.54
N SER A 934 -24.13 -8.82 -11.60
CA SER A 934 -23.93 -9.42 -12.93
C SER A 934 -22.61 -8.93 -13.52
N ILE A 935 -21.92 -9.80 -14.23
CA ILE A 935 -20.67 -9.52 -14.94
C ILE A 935 -20.82 -10.01 -16.36
N GLU A 936 -20.61 -9.10 -17.30
CA GLU A 936 -20.67 -9.39 -18.73
C GLU A 936 -19.41 -8.92 -19.44
N PRO A 937 -18.92 -9.66 -20.44
CA PRO A 937 -17.88 -9.13 -21.32
C PRO A 937 -18.41 -7.94 -22.11
N SER A 938 -17.62 -6.87 -22.20
CA SER A 938 -17.87 -5.80 -23.17
C SER A 938 -17.70 -6.29 -24.62
N ASN A 939 -16.89 -7.34 -24.83
CA ASN A 939 -16.63 -7.95 -26.12
C ASN A 939 -16.92 -9.46 -26.10
N PRO A 940 -17.83 -9.98 -26.93
CA PRO A 940 -18.18 -11.40 -26.97
C PRO A 940 -16.98 -12.36 -27.13
N LYS A 941 -15.87 -11.90 -27.73
CA LYS A 941 -14.64 -12.71 -27.91
C LYS A 941 -13.95 -13.08 -26.59
N ASP A 942 -14.16 -12.29 -25.53
CA ASP A 942 -13.54 -12.53 -24.23
C ASP A 942 -14.41 -13.38 -23.30
N LEU A 943 -15.60 -13.80 -23.75
CA LEU A 943 -16.54 -14.64 -22.99
C LEU A 943 -15.86 -15.89 -22.43
N THR A 944 -15.14 -16.64 -23.27
CA THR A 944 -14.44 -17.87 -22.84
C THR A 944 -13.37 -17.59 -21.79
N LYS A 945 -12.67 -16.45 -21.89
CA LYS A 945 -11.65 -16.06 -20.90
C LYS A 945 -12.28 -15.70 -19.56
N ILE A 946 -13.39 -14.95 -19.58
CA ILE A 946 -14.14 -14.61 -18.36
C ILE A 946 -14.69 -15.86 -17.70
N ILE A 947 -15.28 -16.79 -18.44
CA ILE A 947 -15.79 -18.05 -17.89
C ILE A 947 -14.66 -18.81 -17.19
N ASN A 948 -13.51 -18.95 -17.85
CA ASN A 948 -12.36 -19.65 -17.29
C ASN A 948 -11.83 -18.93 -16.04
N PHE A 949 -11.76 -17.60 -16.07
CA PHE A 949 -11.36 -16.78 -14.94
C PHE A 949 -12.33 -16.89 -13.75
N LEU A 950 -13.63 -16.74 -13.96
CA LEU A 950 -14.64 -16.85 -12.91
C LEU A 950 -14.68 -18.25 -12.30
N LYS A 951 -14.53 -19.31 -13.13
CA LYS A 951 -14.38 -20.69 -12.65
C LYS A 951 -13.10 -20.86 -11.84
N GLN A 952 -12.00 -20.22 -12.23
CA GLN A 952 -10.76 -20.24 -11.47
C GLN A 952 -10.92 -19.52 -10.12
N VAL A 953 -11.45 -18.30 -10.11
CA VAL A 953 -11.64 -17.51 -8.88
C VAL A 953 -12.58 -18.21 -7.90
N SER A 954 -13.66 -18.84 -8.37
CA SER A 954 -14.56 -19.60 -7.49
C SER A 954 -13.88 -20.83 -6.86
N ARG A 955 -12.85 -21.41 -7.52
CA ARG A 955 -12.02 -22.47 -6.93
C ARG A 955 -11.01 -21.93 -5.91
N GLU A 956 -10.46 -20.75 -6.18
CA GLU A 956 -9.54 -20.06 -5.28
C GLU A 956 -10.26 -19.62 -4.00
N ASP A 957 -11.44 -19.03 -4.13
CA ASP A 957 -12.28 -18.53 -3.04
C ASP A 957 -13.73 -19.06 -3.11
N PRO A 958 -14.05 -20.10 -2.31
CA PRO A 958 -15.38 -20.69 -2.24
C PRO A 958 -16.47 -19.75 -1.70
N THR A 959 -16.08 -18.61 -1.11
CA THR A 959 -17.03 -17.59 -0.66
C THR A 959 -17.56 -16.72 -1.80
N LEU A 960 -17.00 -16.87 -3.00
CA LEU A 960 -17.54 -16.32 -4.24
C LEU A 960 -18.33 -17.40 -4.99
N GLN A 961 -19.63 -17.18 -5.11
CA GLN A 961 -20.51 -18.05 -5.89
C GLN A 961 -20.75 -17.45 -7.27
N VAL A 962 -20.49 -18.23 -8.31
CA VAL A 962 -20.72 -17.82 -9.69
C VAL A 962 -21.85 -18.68 -10.26
N THR A 963 -22.93 -18.03 -10.68
CA THR A 963 -24.08 -18.65 -11.33
C THR A 963 -24.21 -18.10 -12.74
N ILE A 964 -24.44 -18.99 -13.71
CA ILE A 964 -24.72 -18.59 -15.09
C ILE A 964 -26.24 -18.52 -15.23
N ASN A 965 -26.78 -17.37 -15.61
CA ASN A 965 -28.16 -17.27 -16.00
C ASN A 965 -28.27 -17.70 -17.47
N GLU A 966 -28.80 -18.90 -17.71
CA GLU A 966 -28.93 -19.47 -19.06
C GLU A 966 -29.96 -18.72 -19.93
N GLU A 967 -30.92 -18.01 -19.32
CA GLU A 967 -31.97 -17.28 -20.03
C GLU A 967 -31.48 -15.90 -20.51
N THR A 968 -30.68 -15.20 -19.69
CA THR A 968 -30.16 -13.87 -20.03
C THR A 968 -28.72 -13.89 -20.56
N GLY A 969 -27.99 -14.98 -20.37
CA GLY A 969 -26.57 -15.10 -20.70
C GLY A 969 -25.64 -14.34 -19.74
N GLU A 970 -26.18 -13.82 -18.63
CA GLU A 970 -25.45 -13.04 -17.62
C GLU A 970 -24.74 -13.94 -16.60
N TYR A 971 -23.55 -13.52 -16.14
CA TYR A 971 -22.82 -14.20 -15.07
C TYR A 971 -23.05 -13.49 -13.75
N LEU A 972 -23.83 -14.10 -12.87
CA LEU A 972 -24.10 -13.57 -11.53
C LEU A 972 -22.99 -14.01 -10.58
N VAL A 973 -22.30 -13.06 -9.98
CA VAL A 973 -21.31 -13.31 -8.94
C VAL A 973 -21.79 -12.79 -7.59
N SER A 974 -21.93 -13.70 -6.63
CA SER A 974 -22.28 -13.41 -5.26
C SER A 974 -21.06 -13.47 -4.35
N GLY A 975 -20.88 -12.46 -3.50
CA GLY A 975 -19.82 -12.38 -2.49
C GLY A 975 -20.31 -11.80 -1.16
N LEU A 976 -19.40 -11.74 -0.19
CA LEU A 976 -19.64 -11.25 1.17
C LEU A 976 -19.96 -9.74 1.25
N GLY A 977 -19.49 -8.98 0.26
CA GLY A 977 -19.63 -7.53 0.21
C GLY A 977 -19.19 -6.97 -1.14
N GLU A 978 -19.41 -5.67 -1.37
CA GLU A 978 -19.05 -5.03 -2.63
C GLU A 978 -17.54 -5.03 -2.90
N LEU A 979 -16.74 -4.72 -1.88
CA LEU A 979 -15.27 -4.71 -1.98
C LEU A 979 -14.71 -6.10 -2.30
N HIS A 980 -15.36 -7.16 -1.81
CA HIS A 980 -14.96 -8.53 -2.07
C HIS A 980 -15.05 -8.86 -3.58
N ILE A 981 -16.18 -8.54 -4.22
CA ILE A 981 -16.40 -8.77 -5.65
C ILE A 981 -15.47 -7.87 -6.49
N ASP A 982 -15.34 -6.59 -6.14
CA ASP A 982 -14.43 -5.67 -6.83
C ASP A 982 -12.98 -6.18 -6.78
N ALA A 983 -12.53 -6.63 -5.60
CA ALA A 983 -11.15 -7.02 -5.39
C ALA A 983 -10.76 -8.36 -6.01
N LYS A 984 -11.60 -9.38 -5.90
CA LYS A 984 -11.28 -10.73 -6.39
C LYS A 984 -11.68 -10.94 -7.85
N ILE A 985 -12.53 -10.08 -8.42
CA ILE A 985 -13.06 -10.30 -9.78
C ILE A 985 -12.86 -9.09 -10.69
N GLU A 986 -13.47 -7.94 -10.38
CA GLU A 986 -13.49 -6.83 -11.34
C GLU A 986 -12.08 -6.28 -11.64
N ARG A 987 -11.27 -6.07 -10.60
CA ARG A 987 -9.89 -5.59 -10.69
C ARG A 987 -8.97 -6.58 -11.41
N PRO A 988 -8.89 -7.87 -11.00
CA PRO A 988 -8.11 -8.87 -11.72
C PRO A 988 -8.48 -9.02 -13.21
N LEU A 989 -9.78 -8.96 -13.55
CA LEU A 989 -10.20 -8.98 -14.96
C LEU A 989 -9.70 -7.74 -15.72
N LYS A 990 -9.72 -6.56 -15.10
CA LYS A 990 -9.13 -5.33 -15.66
C LYS A 990 -7.60 -5.44 -15.79
N ASP A 991 -6.92 -6.07 -14.84
CA ASP A 991 -5.47 -6.30 -14.87
C ASP A 991 -5.06 -7.31 -15.97
N LEU A 992 -5.95 -8.26 -16.29
CA LEU A 992 -5.84 -9.15 -17.46
C LEU A 992 -6.25 -8.48 -18.78
N GLU A 993 -6.48 -7.16 -18.77
CA GLU A 993 -6.94 -6.35 -19.92
C GLU A 993 -8.29 -6.80 -20.51
N ILE A 994 -9.13 -7.48 -19.71
CA ILE A 994 -10.47 -7.90 -20.12
C ILE A 994 -11.48 -6.83 -19.72
N SER A 995 -12.14 -6.23 -20.72
CA SER A 995 -13.18 -5.22 -20.49
C SER A 995 -14.50 -5.88 -20.11
N ILE A 996 -15.06 -5.47 -18.97
CA ILE A 996 -16.32 -5.98 -18.42
C ILE A 996 -17.32 -4.87 -18.15
N LYS A 997 -18.61 -5.21 -18.22
CA LYS A 997 -19.73 -4.44 -17.67
C LYS A 997 -20.22 -5.16 -16.41
N ALA A 998 -20.34 -4.44 -15.31
CA ALA A 998 -20.85 -4.97 -14.06
C ALA A 998 -22.14 -4.25 -13.65
N SER A 999 -23.15 -4.98 -13.19
CA SER A 999 -24.36 -4.36 -12.64
C SER A 999 -24.08 -3.69 -11.28
N PRO A 1000 -24.97 -2.78 -10.84
CA PRO A 1000 -25.04 -2.41 -9.43
C PRO A 1000 -25.19 -3.65 -8.52
N PRO A 1001 -24.67 -3.60 -7.28
CA PRO A 1001 -24.83 -4.69 -6.33
C PRO A 1001 -26.30 -4.87 -5.95
N ILE A 1002 -26.75 -6.12 -5.88
CA ILE A 1002 -28.08 -6.52 -5.44
C ILE A 1002 -28.00 -7.35 -4.16
N VAL A 1003 -29.00 -7.20 -3.29
CA VAL A 1003 -29.13 -7.99 -2.06
C VAL A 1003 -29.82 -9.31 -2.36
N VAL A 1004 -29.36 -10.37 -1.72
CA VAL A 1004 -29.96 -11.70 -1.79
C VAL A 1004 -31.00 -11.84 -0.66
N TYR A 1005 -32.28 -11.91 -1.02
CA TYR A 1005 -33.39 -12.11 -0.08
C TYR A 1005 -33.69 -13.61 0.12
N ARG A 1006 -34.55 -13.93 1.09
CA ARG A 1006 -35.14 -15.27 1.22
C ARG A 1006 -36.65 -15.18 1.32
N GLU A 1007 -37.36 -16.20 0.85
CA GLU A 1007 -38.80 -16.31 1.05
C GLU A 1007 -39.13 -17.22 2.24
N THR A 1008 -40.17 -16.89 3.00
CA THR A 1008 -40.61 -17.67 4.16
C THR A 1008 -42.11 -17.52 4.39
N VAL A 1009 -42.64 -18.20 5.41
CA VAL A 1009 -44.05 -18.11 5.82
C VAL A 1009 -44.17 -17.57 7.25
N LYS A 1010 -45.35 -17.02 7.60
CA LYS A 1010 -45.63 -16.56 8.96
C LYS A 1010 -46.49 -17.54 9.76
N GLU A 1011 -47.33 -18.30 9.09
CA GLU A 1011 -48.34 -19.15 9.70
C GLU A 1011 -48.34 -20.54 9.06
N LEU A 1012 -49.09 -21.48 9.64
CA LEU A 1012 -49.35 -22.78 9.04
C LEU A 1012 -50.35 -22.61 7.89
N SER A 1013 -50.06 -23.20 6.73
CA SER A 1013 -50.99 -23.26 5.60
C SER A 1013 -52.19 -24.17 5.90
N PRO A 1014 -53.34 -23.97 5.26
CA PRO A 1014 -54.31 -25.06 5.12
C PRO A 1014 -53.66 -26.25 4.41
N GLU A 1015 -54.27 -27.43 4.57
CA GLU A 1015 -53.88 -28.62 3.83
C GLU A 1015 -54.29 -28.48 2.36
N ILE A 1016 -53.33 -28.58 1.44
CA ILE A 1016 -53.54 -28.39 0.00
C ILE A 1016 -53.21 -29.65 -0.77
N GLU A 1017 -54.16 -30.09 -1.59
CA GLU A 1017 -54.03 -31.26 -2.47
C GLU A 1017 -53.53 -30.84 -3.85
N GLY A 1018 -52.27 -31.17 -4.18
CA GLY A 1018 -51.76 -31.10 -5.55
C GLY A 1018 -52.22 -32.30 -6.37
N LYS A 1019 -52.61 -32.09 -7.64
CA LYS A 1019 -53.01 -33.15 -8.58
C LYS A 1019 -52.09 -33.18 -9.79
N SER A 1020 -51.64 -34.37 -10.18
CA SER A 1020 -50.82 -34.53 -11.39
C SER A 1020 -51.58 -34.21 -12.66
N SER A 1021 -50.87 -33.87 -13.74
CA SER A 1021 -51.49 -33.51 -15.02
C SER A 1021 -52.37 -34.63 -15.57
N ASN A 1022 -52.00 -35.89 -15.33
CA ASN A 1022 -52.82 -37.06 -15.66
C ASN A 1022 -53.92 -37.39 -14.61
N LYS A 1023 -54.06 -36.59 -13.56
CA LYS A 1023 -55.03 -36.70 -12.44
C LYS A 1023 -54.97 -37.98 -11.62
N HIS A 1024 -53.99 -38.85 -11.86
CA HIS A 1024 -53.85 -40.13 -11.17
C HIS A 1024 -53.16 -40.01 -9.81
N ASN A 1025 -52.23 -39.08 -9.67
CA ASN A 1025 -51.47 -38.88 -8.43
C ASN A 1025 -51.94 -37.62 -7.71
N ARG A 1026 -52.03 -37.71 -6.38
CA ARG A 1026 -52.42 -36.61 -5.51
C ARG A 1026 -51.52 -36.56 -4.29
N PHE A 1027 -51.18 -35.36 -3.84
CA PHE A 1027 -50.34 -35.16 -2.66
C PHE A 1027 -50.92 -34.05 -1.81
N SER A 1028 -51.16 -34.35 -0.54
CA SER A 1028 -51.74 -33.42 0.42
C SER A 1028 -50.64 -32.89 1.33
N MET A 1029 -50.42 -31.57 1.31
CA MET A 1029 -49.27 -30.95 1.96
C MET A 1029 -49.65 -29.74 2.82
N THR A 1030 -48.80 -29.42 3.78
CA THR A 1030 -48.81 -28.14 4.48
C THR A 1030 -47.41 -27.54 4.57
N VAL A 1031 -47.33 -26.22 4.68
CA VAL A 1031 -46.09 -25.49 4.99
C VAL A 1031 -46.30 -24.62 6.22
N GLU A 1032 -45.35 -24.64 7.14
CA GLU A 1032 -45.34 -23.81 8.36
C GLU A 1032 -43.94 -23.26 8.64
N PRO A 1033 -43.78 -22.23 9.49
CA PRO A 1033 -42.46 -21.71 9.83
C PRO A 1033 -41.66 -22.72 10.66
N LEU A 1034 -40.36 -22.83 10.38
CA LEU A 1034 -39.44 -23.62 11.18
C LEU A 1034 -39.08 -22.90 12.50
N GLU A 1035 -38.88 -23.67 13.57
CA GLU A 1035 -38.44 -23.18 14.88
C GLU A 1035 -37.10 -22.44 14.80
N ASP A 1036 -36.97 -21.37 15.59
CA ASP A 1036 -35.80 -20.49 15.60
C ASP A 1036 -34.52 -21.20 16.06
N GLU A 1037 -34.60 -22.03 17.10
CA GLU A 1037 -33.44 -22.78 17.60
C GLU A 1037 -32.88 -23.74 16.54
N ILE A 1038 -33.75 -24.39 15.78
CA ILE A 1038 -33.38 -25.31 14.70
C ILE A 1038 -32.77 -24.54 13.54
N TYR A 1039 -33.40 -23.44 13.13
CA TYR A 1039 -32.87 -22.57 12.07
C TYR A 1039 -31.48 -22.01 12.41
N ASN A 1040 -31.28 -21.58 13.66
CA ASN A 1040 -29.99 -21.10 14.15
C ASN A 1040 -28.95 -22.22 14.18
N ALA A 1041 -29.30 -23.41 14.64
CA ALA A 1041 -28.41 -24.58 14.63
C ALA A 1041 -28.01 -24.99 13.21
N MET A 1042 -28.93 -24.94 12.24
CA MET A 1042 -28.62 -25.16 10.81
C MET A 1042 -27.69 -24.07 10.25
N THR A 1043 -27.89 -22.82 10.66
CA THR A 1043 -27.07 -21.67 10.24
C THR A 1043 -25.64 -21.75 10.78
N GLU A 1044 -25.48 -22.22 12.02
CA GLU A 1044 -24.18 -22.47 12.66
C GLU A 1044 -23.48 -23.74 12.15
N GLY A 1045 -24.14 -24.54 11.30
CA GLY A 1045 -23.63 -25.79 10.74
C GLY A 1045 -23.71 -26.98 11.69
N LYS A 1046 -24.46 -26.85 12.80
CA LYS A 1046 -24.65 -27.94 13.78
C LYS A 1046 -25.54 -29.04 13.21
N ILE A 1047 -26.57 -28.68 12.44
CA ILE A 1047 -27.48 -29.63 11.78
C ILE A 1047 -27.18 -29.64 10.28
N VAL A 1048 -26.73 -30.78 9.77
CA VAL A 1048 -26.46 -30.99 8.34
C VAL A 1048 -27.18 -32.24 7.87
N TRP A 1049 -27.81 -32.17 6.71
CA TRP A 1049 -28.44 -33.35 6.14
C TRP A 1049 -27.41 -34.41 5.76
N ASP A 1050 -27.55 -35.58 6.37
CA ASP A 1050 -26.84 -36.78 5.97
C ASP A 1050 -27.81 -37.96 5.98
N LYS A 1051 -28.18 -38.40 4.77
CA LYS A 1051 -29.08 -39.54 4.56
C LYS A 1051 -28.50 -40.84 5.13
N LYS A 1052 -27.17 -41.01 5.13
CA LYS A 1052 -26.49 -42.19 5.69
C LYS A 1052 -26.49 -42.17 7.21
N ASN A 1053 -26.39 -40.99 7.82
CA ASN A 1053 -26.39 -40.80 9.27
C ASN A 1053 -27.69 -40.16 9.79
N ARG A 1054 -28.84 -40.57 9.22
CA ARG A 1054 -30.17 -40.03 9.56
C ARG A 1054 -30.44 -40.03 11.08
N LYS A 1055 -30.00 -41.07 11.81
CA LYS A 1055 -30.17 -41.16 13.28
C LYS A 1055 -29.48 -40.02 14.02
N HIS A 1056 -28.30 -39.59 13.59
CA HIS A 1056 -27.58 -38.46 14.19
C HIS A 1056 -28.34 -37.15 13.95
N VAL A 1057 -28.79 -36.92 12.71
CA VAL A 1057 -29.59 -35.73 12.36
C VAL A 1057 -30.88 -35.66 13.19
N ILE A 1058 -31.56 -36.80 13.39
CA ILE A 1058 -32.76 -36.89 14.25
C ILE A 1058 -32.44 -36.48 15.69
N ALA A 1059 -31.32 -36.97 16.25
CA ALA A 1059 -30.92 -36.64 17.62
C ALA A 1059 -30.64 -35.14 17.78
N GLN A 1060 -29.95 -34.54 16.80
CA GLN A 1060 -29.68 -33.10 16.79
C GLN A 1060 -30.98 -32.28 16.67
N LEU A 1061 -31.88 -32.65 15.74
CA LEU A 1061 -33.17 -31.97 15.59
C LEU A 1061 -33.96 -31.98 16.91
N GLN A 1062 -33.95 -33.09 17.64
CA GLN A 1062 -34.58 -33.21 18.97
C GLN A 1062 -33.88 -32.35 20.03
N GLU A 1063 -32.54 -32.33 20.04
CA GLU A 1063 -31.74 -31.52 20.96
C GLU A 1063 -32.07 -30.02 20.82
N TYR A 1064 -32.27 -29.55 19.59
CA TYR A 1064 -32.59 -28.15 19.29
C TYR A 1064 -34.11 -27.86 19.25
N GLY A 1065 -34.97 -28.76 19.75
CA GLY A 1065 -36.36 -28.45 20.05
C GLY A 1065 -37.42 -29.06 19.11
N MET A 1066 -37.05 -29.86 18.11
CA MET A 1066 -38.04 -30.54 17.26
C MET A 1066 -38.76 -31.66 18.03
N ASN A 1067 -40.07 -31.80 17.83
CA ASN A 1067 -40.84 -32.89 18.40
C ASN A 1067 -40.25 -34.26 17.99
N LYS A 1068 -40.17 -35.20 18.95
CA LYS A 1068 -39.59 -36.53 18.75
C LYS A 1068 -40.19 -37.30 17.58
N ASP A 1069 -41.51 -37.21 17.40
CA ASP A 1069 -42.22 -37.95 16.36
C ASP A 1069 -42.09 -37.29 14.99
N GLU A 1070 -41.98 -35.96 14.95
CA GLU A 1070 -41.67 -35.21 13.72
C GLU A 1070 -40.23 -35.47 13.27
N ALA A 1071 -39.27 -35.38 14.20
CA ALA A 1071 -37.86 -35.59 13.91
C ALA A 1071 -37.61 -36.97 13.29
N LYS A 1072 -38.25 -38.03 13.80
CA LYS A 1072 -38.14 -39.39 13.24
C LYS A 1072 -38.63 -39.51 11.80
N LYS A 1073 -39.53 -38.62 11.38
CA LYS A 1073 -40.18 -38.60 10.07
C LYS A 1073 -39.50 -37.64 9.08
N ILE A 1074 -38.32 -37.12 9.42
CA ILE A 1074 -37.54 -36.25 8.56
C ILE A 1074 -37.09 -37.00 7.29
N GLU A 1075 -37.36 -36.44 6.12
CA GLU A 1075 -36.98 -37.00 4.81
C GLU A 1075 -35.94 -36.15 4.08
N ASP A 1076 -35.89 -34.84 4.33
CA ASP A 1076 -34.85 -33.97 3.78
C ASP A 1076 -34.61 -32.72 4.64
N VAL A 1077 -33.38 -32.22 4.64
CA VAL A 1077 -33.02 -30.90 5.20
C VAL A 1077 -32.23 -30.14 4.14
N TYR A 1078 -32.79 -29.04 3.66
CA TYR A 1078 -32.22 -28.30 2.54
C TYR A 1078 -32.48 -26.79 2.66
N ASN A 1079 -31.47 -25.96 2.40
CA ASN A 1079 -31.52 -24.49 2.55
C ASN A 1079 -32.22 -24.02 3.84
N ARG A 1080 -31.85 -24.63 4.97
CA ARG A 1080 -32.41 -24.36 6.32
C ARG A 1080 -33.94 -24.51 6.38
N SER A 1081 -34.44 -25.47 5.63
CA SER A 1081 -35.83 -25.90 5.59
C SER A 1081 -35.88 -27.42 5.68
N VAL A 1082 -37.00 -27.96 6.13
CA VAL A 1082 -37.16 -29.39 6.38
C VAL A 1082 -38.38 -29.95 5.67
N LEU A 1083 -38.26 -31.20 5.22
CA LEU A 1083 -39.36 -32.00 4.66
C LEU A 1083 -39.65 -33.18 5.60
N ILE A 1084 -40.91 -33.33 5.98
CA ILE A 1084 -41.38 -34.35 6.91
C ILE A 1084 -42.45 -35.21 6.24
N ASP A 1085 -42.30 -36.52 6.29
CA ASP A 1085 -43.33 -37.49 5.87
C ASP A 1085 -44.27 -37.81 7.04
N ALA A 1086 -45.43 -37.15 7.08
CA ALA A 1086 -46.45 -37.39 8.09
C ALA A 1086 -47.38 -38.58 7.76
N THR A 1087 -47.25 -39.19 6.59
CA THR A 1087 -48.13 -40.26 6.08
C THR A 1087 -48.00 -41.58 6.85
N LYS A 1088 -48.91 -42.52 6.57
CA LYS A 1088 -48.89 -43.89 7.13
C LYS A 1088 -49.30 -44.92 6.08
N GLY A 1089 -48.38 -45.82 5.71
CA GLY A 1089 -48.71 -47.04 4.97
C GLY A 1089 -49.10 -46.85 3.50
N ILE A 1090 -48.67 -45.75 2.85
CA ILE A 1090 -49.00 -45.47 1.45
C ILE A 1090 -48.14 -46.33 0.52
N GLN A 1091 -48.78 -47.18 -0.27
CA GLN A 1091 -48.11 -48.04 -1.24
C GLN A 1091 -47.43 -47.18 -2.31
N TYR A 1092 -46.23 -47.58 -2.73
CA TYR A 1092 -45.42 -46.91 -3.77
C TYR A 1092 -44.82 -45.54 -3.38
N LEU A 1093 -45.02 -45.06 -2.15
CA LEU A 1093 -44.50 -43.75 -1.71
C LEU A 1093 -42.98 -43.74 -1.55
N ASN A 1094 -42.37 -44.80 -1.01
CA ASN A 1094 -40.92 -44.87 -0.77
C ASN A 1094 -40.08 -44.69 -2.04
N GLU A 1095 -40.52 -45.31 -3.14
CA GLU A 1095 -39.89 -45.19 -4.46
C GLU A 1095 -40.21 -43.85 -5.15
N THR A 1096 -41.25 -43.15 -4.70
CA THR A 1096 -41.63 -41.81 -5.17
C THR A 1096 -40.97 -40.70 -4.35
N MET A 1097 -40.54 -40.99 -3.11
CA MET A 1097 -40.03 -40.01 -2.14
C MET A 1097 -38.79 -39.25 -2.64
N GLU A 1098 -37.92 -39.88 -3.42
CA GLU A 1098 -36.74 -39.20 -3.99
C GLU A 1098 -37.16 -38.06 -4.94
N MET A 1099 -38.20 -38.27 -5.75
CA MET A 1099 -38.78 -37.22 -6.60
C MET A 1099 -39.48 -36.14 -5.78
N ILE A 1100 -40.10 -36.48 -4.64
CA ILE A 1100 -40.70 -35.51 -3.72
C ILE A 1100 -39.61 -34.63 -3.09
N CYS A 1101 -38.51 -35.23 -2.63
CA CYS A 1101 -37.35 -34.50 -2.11
C CYS A 1101 -36.74 -33.58 -3.17
N GLU A 1102 -36.59 -34.06 -4.42
CA GLU A 1102 -36.13 -33.22 -5.52
C GLU A 1102 -37.07 -32.04 -5.80
N ALA A 1103 -38.38 -32.28 -5.82
CA ALA A 1103 -39.38 -31.24 -6.00
C ALA A 1103 -39.35 -30.21 -4.86
N PHE A 1104 -39.20 -30.67 -3.62
CA PHE A 1104 -39.00 -29.81 -2.45
C PHE A 1104 -37.77 -28.93 -2.60
N ARG A 1105 -36.62 -29.48 -3.00
CA ARG A 1105 -35.39 -28.69 -3.24
C ARG A 1105 -35.59 -27.64 -4.33
N ARG A 1106 -36.22 -28.01 -5.45
CA ARG A 1106 -36.54 -27.07 -6.55
C ARG A 1106 -37.52 -25.96 -6.13
N PHE A 1107 -38.46 -26.27 -5.23
CA PHE A 1107 -39.34 -25.26 -4.63
C PHE A 1107 -38.55 -24.33 -3.71
N VAL A 1108 -37.72 -24.88 -2.83
CA VAL A 1108 -36.91 -24.12 -1.88
C VAL A 1108 -35.83 -23.29 -2.58
N ASP A 1109 -35.33 -23.70 -3.76
CA ASP A 1109 -34.39 -22.88 -4.52
C ASP A 1109 -35.04 -21.64 -5.16
N ALA A 1110 -36.35 -21.68 -5.42
CA ALA A 1110 -37.07 -20.58 -6.08
C ALA A 1110 -38.55 -20.49 -5.65
N GLY A 1111 -38.79 -19.69 -4.60
CA GLY A 1111 -40.12 -19.48 -4.02
C GLY A 1111 -41.12 -18.75 -4.94
N PRO A 1112 -42.42 -18.78 -4.60
CA PRO A 1112 -43.51 -18.28 -5.44
C PRO A 1112 -43.63 -16.75 -5.50
N LEU A 1113 -43.13 -16.00 -4.50
CA LEU A 1113 -43.31 -14.55 -4.47
C LEU A 1113 -42.46 -13.86 -5.55
N SER A 1114 -41.18 -14.21 -5.59
CA SER A 1114 -40.14 -13.46 -6.28
C SER A 1114 -39.00 -14.34 -6.82
N ARG A 1115 -39.18 -15.67 -6.80
CA ARG A 1115 -38.18 -16.68 -7.17
C ARG A 1115 -36.88 -16.53 -6.38
N GLU A 1116 -36.95 -15.99 -5.16
CA GLU A 1116 -35.80 -15.99 -4.24
C GLU A 1116 -35.77 -17.32 -3.47
N PRO A 1117 -34.60 -17.79 -3.00
CA PRO A 1117 -34.53 -19.04 -2.26
C PRO A 1117 -35.34 -18.98 -0.96
N CYS A 1118 -36.09 -20.02 -0.66
CA CYS A 1118 -36.81 -20.14 0.58
C CYS A 1118 -35.87 -20.50 1.74
N ALA A 1119 -36.23 -20.07 2.95
CA ALA A 1119 -35.57 -20.48 4.19
C ALA A 1119 -36.57 -20.51 5.34
N LYS A 1120 -36.23 -21.24 6.41
CA LYS A 1120 -37.03 -21.34 7.63
C LYS A 1120 -38.42 -21.92 7.37
N LEU A 1121 -38.50 -22.93 6.50
CA LEU A 1121 -39.74 -23.65 6.17
C LEU A 1121 -39.75 -25.06 6.75
N LYS A 1122 -40.92 -25.49 7.21
CA LYS A 1122 -41.23 -26.88 7.56
C LYS A 1122 -42.38 -27.35 6.68
N ALA A 1123 -42.06 -28.23 5.73
CA ALA A 1123 -43.03 -28.83 4.82
C ALA A 1123 -43.43 -30.23 5.33
N LYS A 1124 -44.73 -30.51 5.36
CA LYS A 1124 -45.28 -31.81 5.79
C LYS A 1124 -46.11 -32.42 4.66
N LEU A 1125 -45.83 -33.67 4.34
CA LEU A 1125 -46.68 -34.51 3.49
C LEU A 1125 -47.66 -35.27 4.39
N TRP A 1126 -48.96 -34.95 4.31
CA TRP A 1126 -49.99 -35.57 5.15
C TRP A 1126 -50.60 -36.81 4.53
N ASP A 1127 -50.86 -36.78 3.23
CA ASP A 1127 -51.45 -37.88 2.49
C ASP A 1127 -50.97 -37.89 1.03
N ALA A 1128 -51.06 -39.05 0.39
CA ALA A 1128 -50.73 -39.22 -1.01
C ALA A 1128 -51.53 -40.37 -1.64
N LYS A 1129 -52.05 -40.13 -2.85
CA LYS A 1129 -52.65 -41.16 -3.70
C LYS A 1129 -51.75 -41.35 -4.91
N LEU A 1130 -51.25 -42.56 -5.12
CA LEU A 1130 -50.32 -42.88 -6.22
C LEU A 1130 -50.94 -43.92 -7.15
N HIS A 1131 -50.67 -43.79 -8.45
CA HIS A 1131 -51.03 -44.82 -9.44
C HIS A 1131 -50.16 -46.06 -9.24
N GLU A 1132 -50.70 -47.26 -9.52
CA GLU A 1132 -49.94 -48.51 -9.40
C GLU A 1132 -48.76 -48.57 -10.39
N ASP A 1133 -49.03 -48.30 -11.66
CA ASP A 1133 -48.00 -48.28 -12.70
C ASP A 1133 -47.03 -47.10 -12.59
N ALA A 1134 -45.73 -47.40 -12.59
CA ALA A 1134 -44.65 -46.42 -12.53
C ALA A 1134 -44.69 -45.38 -13.66
N ILE A 1135 -45.18 -45.76 -14.86
CA ILE A 1135 -45.31 -44.88 -16.03
C ILE A 1135 -46.20 -43.68 -15.71
N HIS A 1136 -47.26 -43.88 -14.92
CA HIS A 1136 -48.22 -42.83 -14.57
C HIS A 1136 -47.78 -41.96 -13.38
N ARG A 1137 -46.64 -42.26 -12.75
CA ARG A 1137 -46.08 -41.54 -11.60
C ARG A 1137 -44.60 -41.19 -11.75
N GLY A 1138 -44.15 -41.04 -12.99
CA GLY A 1138 -42.78 -40.60 -13.28
C GLY A 1138 -42.50 -39.13 -12.92
N PRO A 1139 -41.25 -38.66 -13.10
CA PRO A 1139 -40.81 -37.32 -12.73
C PRO A 1139 -41.67 -36.18 -13.31
N ALA A 1140 -42.09 -36.32 -14.56
CA ALA A 1140 -42.93 -35.33 -15.25
C ALA A 1140 -44.32 -35.16 -14.61
N GLN A 1141 -44.78 -36.11 -13.78
CA GLN A 1141 -46.04 -36.03 -13.05
C GLN A 1141 -45.81 -35.57 -11.62
N VAL A 1142 -44.83 -36.15 -10.91
CA VAL A 1142 -44.64 -35.93 -9.48
C VAL A 1142 -44.03 -34.56 -9.19
N LEU A 1143 -42.95 -34.18 -9.88
CA LEU A 1143 -42.23 -32.94 -9.62
C LEU A 1143 -43.10 -31.67 -9.74
N PRO A 1144 -43.82 -31.44 -10.86
CA PRO A 1144 -44.65 -30.25 -10.98
C PRO A 1144 -45.81 -30.25 -9.97
N THR A 1145 -46.33 -31.43 -9.60
CA THR A 1145 -47.45 -31.53 -8.65
C THR A 1145 -47.05 -31.13 -7.24
N ILE A 1146 -45.94 -31.66 -6.75
CA ILE A 1146 -45.42 -31.33 -5.42
C ILE A 1146 -45.00 -29.86 -5.38
N LYS A 1147 -44.30 -29.38 -6.41
CA LYS A 1147 -43.91 -27.98 -6.50
C LYS A 1147 -45.13 -27.05 -6.45
N TYR A 1148 -46.17 -27.35 -7.22
CA TYR A 1148 -47.42 -26.59 -7.21
C TYR A 1148 -48.08 -26.60 -5.83
N ALA A 1149 -48.22 -27.78 -5.20
CA ALA A 1149 -48.82 -27.88 -3.86
C ALA A 1149 -48.05 -27.05 -2.83
N LEU A 1150 -46.72 -27.10 -2.84
CA LEU A 1150 -45.88 -26.31 -1.94
C LEU A 1150 -45.97 -24.80 -2.22
N GLU A 1151 -46.01 -24.38 -3.49
CA GLU A 1151 -46.21 -22.98 -3.89
C GLU A 1151 -47.56 -22.46 -3.38
N GLU A 1152 -48.64 -23.20 -3.57
CA GLU A 1152 -49.98 -22.87 -3.04
C GLU A 1152 -49.99 -22.84 -1.51
N CYS A 1153 -49.39 -23.84 -0.84
CA CYS A 1153 -49.32 -23.88 0.63
C CYS A 1153 -48.66 -22.60 1.15
N MET A 1154 -47.54 -22.21 0.54
CA MET A 1154 -46.81 -21.01 0.89
C MET A 1154 -47.63 -19.73 0.66
N LEU A 1155 -48.35 -19.63 -0.46
CA LEU A 1155 -49.22 -18.48 -0.75
C LEU A 1155 -50.38 -18.34 0.26
N HIS A 1156 -50.88 -19.46 0.79
CA HIS A 1156 -51.91 -19.47 1.84
C HIS A 1156 -51.36 -19.38 3.28
N ALA A 1157 -50.05 -19.45 3.49
CA ALA A 1157 -49.39 -19.43 4.80
C ALA A 1157 -48.90 -18.03 5.25
N LYS A 1158 -49.53 -16.96 4.72
CA LYS A 1158 -49.08 -15.56 4.85
C LYS A 1158 -47.59 -15.43 4.48
N PRO A 1159 -47.26 -15.52 3.18
CA PRO A 1159 -45.88 -15.51 2.71
C PRO A 1159 -45.20 -14.17 3.00
N SER A 1160 -43.90 -14.22 3.28
CA SER A 1160 -43.09 -13.09 3.72
C SER A 1160 -41.68 -13.19 3.13
N LEU A 1161 -40.97 -12.07 3.14
CA LEU A 1161 -39.56 -12.00 2.75
C LEU A 1161 -38.68 -11.84 3.99
N LEU A 1162 -37.51 -12.46 3.95
CA LEU A 1162 -36.41 -12.20 4.86
C LEU A 1162 -35.34 -11.39 4.12
N GLU A 1163 -34.89 -10.29 4.72
CA GLU A 1163 -33.73 -9.52 4.31
C GLU A 1163 -32.52 -9.84 5.20
N PRO A 1164 -31.29 -9.85 4.65
CA PRO A 1164 -30.10 -9.94 5.46
C PRO A 1164 -29.87 -8.62 6.21
N VAL A 1165 -29.64 -8.73 7.50
CA VAL A 1165 -29.34 -7.63 8.43
C VAL A 1165 -27.95 -7.86 9.01
N GLN A 1166 -27.11 -6.83 8.91
CA GLN A 1166 -25.77 -6.83 9.47
C GLN A 1166 -25.81 -6.23 10.87
N THR A 1167 -25.32 -6.99 11.85
CA THR A 1167 -24.93 -6.40 13.13
C THR A 1167 -23.55 -5.81 12.96
N ILE A 1168 -23.42 -4.51 13.16
CA ILE A 1168 -22.18 -3.76 13.02
C ILE A 1168 -21.80 -3.10 14.35
N ARG A 1169 -20.51 -2.86 14.55
CA ARG A 1169 -19.99 -1.97 15.60
C ARG A 1169 -19.36 -0.75 14.93
N ILE A 1170 -19.77 0.43 15.36
CA ILE A 1170 -19.29 1.72 14.89
C ILE A 1170 -18.44 2.33 16.00
N ASP A 1171 -17.19 2.64 15.71
CA ASP A 1171 -16.29 3.34 16.62
C ASP A 1171 -16.14 4.79 16.11
N THR A 1172 -16.39 5.76 16.97
CA THR A 1172 -16.38 7.20 16.63
C THR A 1172 -15.98 8.02 17.87
N PRO A 1173 -15.43 9.25 17.74
CA PRO A 1173 -15.27 10.13 18.89
C PRO A 1173 -16.61 10.39 19.60
N GLU A 1174 -16.59 10.59 20.92
CA GLU A 1174 -17.79 10.86 21.73
C GLU A 1174 -18.61 12.05 21.18
N GLU A 1175 -17.91 13.10 20.73
CA GLU A 1175 -18.51 14.31 20.13
C GLU A 1175 -19.37 14.00 18.88
N GLU A 1176 -19.03 12.95 18.14
CA GLU A 1176 -19.65 12.56 16.87
C GLU A 1176 -20.61 11.38 17.02
N MET A 1177 -20.80 10.87 18.24
CA MET A 1177 -21.66 9.73 18.55
C MET A 1177 -23.09 9.96 18.03
N SER A 1178 -23.65 11.14 18.26
CA SER A 1178 -24.99 11.52 17.78
C SER A 1178 -25.08 11.48 16.25
N SER A 1179 -24.06 11.98 15.55
CA SER A 1179 -24.01 11.97 14.09
C SER A 1179 -23.93 10.55 13.52
N ALA A 1180 -23.13 9.68 14.16
CA ALA A 1180 -23.04 8.26 13.80
C ALA A 1180 -24.38 7.52 14.04
N MET A 1181 -25.03 7.75 15.18
CA MET A 1181 -26.35 7.18 15.47
C MET A 1181 -27.41 7.61 14.47
N ASN A 1182 -27.38 8.88 14.04
CA ASN A 1182 -28.30 9.39 13.02
C ASN A 1182 -28.11 8.68 11.67
N GLN A 1183 -26.88 8.32 11.29
CA GLN A 1183 -26.63 7.56 10.05
C GLN A 1183 -27.19 6.14 10.12
N VAL A 1184 -27.11 5.51 11.30
CA VAL A 1184 -27.72 4.19 11.54
C VAL A 1184 -29.24 4.29 11.43
N GLN A 1185 -29.84 5.18 12.21
CA GLN A 1185 -31.29 5.32 12.29
C GLN A 1185 -31.91 5.78 10.96
N GLY A 1186 -31.21 6.66 10.22
CA GLY A 1186 -31.62 7.11 8.88
C GLY A 1186 -31.63 6.00 7.82
N ARG A 1187 -31.08 4.82 8.12
CA ARG A 1187 -30.97 3.66 7.23
C ARG A 1187 -31.70 2.43 7.77
N ARG A 1188 -32.83 2.65 8.45
CA ARG A 1188 -33.62 1.60 9.15
C ARG A 1188 -32.80 0.80 10.17
N GLY A 1189 -31.69 1.37 10.64
CA GLY A 1189 -30.81 0.72 11.58
C GLY A 1189 -31.29 0.88 13.01
N GLN A 1190 -31.11 -0.16 13.81
CA GLN A 1190 -31.43 -0.17 15.24
C GLN A 1190 -30.15 -0.17 16.07
N ILE A 1191 -30.05 0.75 17.03
CA ILE A 1191 -28.97 0.75 18.03
C ILE A 1191 -29.26 -0.35 19.05
N ILE A 1192 -28.30 -1.26 19.25
CA ILE A 1192 -28.36 -2.33 20.25
C ILE A 1192 -27.76 -1.86 21.56
N ASP A 1193 -26.55 -1.30 21.48
CA ASP A 1193 -25.75 -0.97 22.66
C ASP A 1193 -24.84 0.22 22.36
N THR A 1194 -24.45 0.96 23.39
CA THR A 1194 -23.46 2.02 23.26
C THR A 1194 -22.59 2.12 24.50
N THR A 1195 -21.28 2.17 24.29
CA THR A 1195 -20.29 2.25 25.34
C THR A 1195 -19.34 3.41 25.04
N ILE A 1196 -18.95 4.17 26.07
CA ILE A 1196 -18.02 5.30 25.94
C ILE A 1196 -16.78 4.96 26.76
N GLU A 1197 -15.61 4.98 26.13
CA GLU A 1197 -14.33 4.75 26.79
C GLU A 1197 -13.32 5.82 26.36
N THR A 1198 -12.75 6.55 27.32
CA THR A 1198 -11.63 7.49 27.10
C THR A 1198 -11.84 8.48 25.93
N GLY A 1199 -13.06 9.02 25.78
CA GLY A 1199 -13.41 10.00 24.74
C GLY A 1199 -13.79 9.40 23.37
N ALA A 1200 -13.86 8.07 23.25
CA ALA A 1200 -14.38 7.36 22.09
C ALA A 1200 -15.70 6.66 22.44
N ALA A 1201 -16.68 6.75 21.53
CA ALA A 1201 -17.95 6.05 21.58
C ALA A 1201 -17.95 4.84 20.65
N MET A 1202 -18.39 3.71 21.19
CA MET A 1202 -18.56 2.45 20.46
C MET A 1202 -20.06 2.13 20.43
N ILE A 1203 -20.64 2.16 19.25
CA ILE A 1203 -22.07 1.97 19.00
C ILE A 1203 -22.25 0.61 18.33
N LYS A 1204 -22.97 -0.31 18.95
CA LYS A 1204 -23.39 -1.56 18.31
C LYS A 1204 -24.76 -1.37 17.70
N ALA A 1205 -24.92 -1.66 16.42
CA ALA A 1205 -26.15 -1.45 15.67
C ALA A 1205 -26.48 -2.64 14.75
N ARG A 1206 -27.75 -2.79 14.37
CA ARG A 1206 -28.23 -3.69 13.31
C ARG A 1206 -28.71 -2.85 12.14
N ILE A 1207 -28.26 -3.12 10.92
CA ILE A 1207 -28.67 -2.40 9.72
C ILE A 1207 -28.97 -3.39 8.59
N PRO A 1208 -30.11 -3.29 7.89
CA PRO A 1208 -30.38 -4.09 6.71
C PRO A 1208 -29.33 -3.87 5.60
N VAL A 1209 -28.84 -4.93 4.97
CA VAL A 1209 -27.80 -4.84 3.91
C VAL A 1209 -28.25 -3.95 2.75
N ALA A 1210 -29.56 -3.95 2.44
CA ALA A 1210 -30.14 -3.08 1.41
C ALA A 1210 -29.91 -1.58 1.67
N GLU A 1211 -29.79 -1.20 2.94
CA GLU A 1211 -29.55 0.18 3.37
C GLU A 1211 -28.06 0.46 3.63
N MET A 1212 -27.20 -0.56 3.58
CA MET A 1212 -25.76 -0.44 3.81
C MET A 1212 -25.01 0.10 2.58
N PHE A 1213 -25.65 0.15 1.40
CA PHE A 1213 -25.02 0.72 0.21
C PHE A 1213 -24.68 2.20 0.42
N GLY A 1214 -23.40 2.54 0.27
CA GLY A 1214 -22.88 3.88 0.54
C GLY A 1214 -22.84 4.27 2.03
N PHE A 1215 -23.12 3.34 2.96
CA PHE A 1215 -23.09 3.61 4.40
C PHE A 1215 -21.71 4.05 4.87
N GLU A 1216 -20.63 3.44 4.38
CA GLU A 1216 -19.27 3.82 4.76
C GLU A 1216 -18.97 5.30 4.44
N ALA A 1217 -19.35 5.77 3.24
CA ALA A 1217 -19.15 7.15 2.85
C ALA A 1217 -20.02 8.12 3.66
N ALA A 1218 -21.27 7.73 3.94
CA ALA A 1218 -22.20 8.53 4.73
C ALA A 1218 -21.80 8.63 6.20
N LEU A 1219 -21.36 7.52 6.80
CA LEU A 1219 -20.82 7.47 8.16
C LEU A 1219 -19.56 8.32 8.29
N LYS A 1220 -18.63 8.24 7.34
CA LYS A 1220 -17.42 9.06 7.34
C LYS A 1220 -17.76 10.55 7.23
N SER A 1221 -18.59 10.93 6.26
CA SER A 1221 -19.06 12.31 6.10
C SER A 1221 -19.71 12.87 7.38
N ALA A 1222 -20.58 12.07 8.03
CA ALA A 1222 -21.29 12.49 9.23
C ALA A 1222 -20.41 12.61 10.48
N THR A 1223 -19.26 11.93 10.53
CA THR A 1223 -18.37 11.87 11.70
C THR A 1223 -17.05 12.62 11.47
N GLY A 1224 -16.99 13.47 10.43
CA GLY A 1224 -15.75 14.15 10.01
C GLY A 1224 -14.60 13.17 9.70
N GLY A 1225 -14.95 11.97 9.23
CA GLY A 1225 -14.08 10.84 8.86
C GLY A 1225 -13.45 10.07 9.99
N ARG A 1226 -13.92 10.30 11.21
CA ARG A 1226 -13.42 9.67 12.42
C ARG A 1226 -14.23 8.42 12.81
N GLY A 1227 -15.41 8.22 12.20
CA GLY A 1227 -16.26 7.06 12.36
C GLY A 1227 -15.89 5.91 11.41
N PHE A 1228 -15.62 4.74 11.97
CA PHE A 1228 -15.43 3.50 11.23
C PHE A 1228 -16.40 2.44 11.74
N TYR A 1229 -16.83 1.51 10.88
CA TYR A 1229 -17.67 0.39 11.30
C TYR A 1229 -17.08 -0.95 10.91
N SER A 1230 -17.35 -1.95 11.73
CA SER A 1230 -16.96 -3.33 11.54
C SER A 1230 -18.18 -4.23 11.58
N LEU A 1231 -18.16 -5.30 10.78
CA LEU A 1231 -19.19 -6.33 10.82
C LEU A 1231 -18.97 -7.24 12.04
N VAL A 1232 -20.01 -7.43 12.84
CA VAL A 1232 -20.04 -8.32 14.00
C VAL A 1232 -20.77 -9.62 13.68
N ASP A 1233 -21.91 -9.53 12.99
CA ASP A 1233 -22.74 -10.68 12.65
C ASP A 1233 -23.66 -10.42 11.44
N ILE A 1234 -24.18 -11.48 10.82
CA ILE A 1234 -25.23 -11.40 9.78
C ILE A 1234 -26.38 -12.32 10.16
N SER A 1235 -27.59 -11.77 10.21
CA SER A 1235 -28.83 -12.52 10.47
C SER A 1235 -29.87 -12.20 9.39
N PHE A 1236 -30.75 -13.15 9.07
CA PHE A 1236 -31.90 -12.88 8.22
C PHE A 1236 -33.12 -12.50 9.06
N GLU A 1237 -33.71 -11.34 8.79
CA GLU A 1237 -34.86 -10.80 9.49
C GLU A 1237 -36.02 -10.55 8.54
N ARG A 1238 -37.24 -10.52 9.05
CA ARG A 1238 -38.42 -10.26 8.22
C ARG A 1238 -38.41 -8.84 7.68
N VAL A 1239 -38.64 -8.70 6.38
CA VAL A 1239 -38.87 -7.40 5.74
C VAL A 1239 -40.14 -6.77 6.34
N PRO A 1240 -40.11 -5.48 6.71
CA PRO A 1240 -41.29 -4.75 7.17
C PRO A 1240 -42.46 -4.85 6.19
N GLU A 1241 -43.69 -4.96 6.72
CA GLU A 1241 -44.88 -5.27 5.90
C GLU A 1241 -45.20 -4.18 4.86
N ASP A 1242 -44.91 -2.93 5.22
CA ASP A 1242 -45.03 -1.72 4.40
C ASP A 1242 -44.04 -1.66 3.23
N LEU A 1243 -42.86 -2.29 3.36
CA LEU A 1243 -41.85 -2.36 2.31
C LEU A 1243 -41.97 -3.62 1.45
N LYS A 1244 -42.62 -4.67 1.97
CA LYS A 1244 -42.68 -6.01 1.38
C LYS A 1244 -43.11 -6.01 -0.09
N GLU A 1245 -44.24 -5.39 -0.42
CA GLU A 1245 -44.77 -5.39 -1.79
C GLU A 1245 -43.83 -4.69 -2.77
N ASN A 1246 -43.26 -3.56 -2.37
CA ASN A 1246 -42.35 -2.79 -3.21
C ASN A 1246 -41.04 -3.56 -3.47
N VAL A 1247 -40.51 -4.24 -2.45
CA VAL A 1247 -39.33 -5.11 -2.58
C VAL A 1247 -39.64 -6.29 -3.52
N ILE A 1248 -40.76 -6.99 -3.34
CA ILE A 1248 -41.19 -8.07 -4.24
C ILE A 1248 -41.28 -7.57 -5.68
N LYS A 1249 -41.97 -6.44 -5.89
CA LYS A 1249 -42.15 -5.87 -7.23
C LYS A 1249 -40.80 -5.56 -7.90
N LYS A 1250 -39.87 -4.91 -7.19
CA LYS A 1250 -38.52 -4.63 -7.71
C LYS A 1250 -37.74 -5.90 -8.05
N ILE A 1251 -37.84 -6.95 -7.23
CA ILE A 1251 -37.18 -8.24 -7.49
C ILE A 1251 -37.78 -8.89 -8.75
N ARG A 1252 -39.10 -8.87 -8.90
CA ARG A 1252 -39.80 -9.43 -10.07
C ARG A 1252 -39.49 -8.66 -11.36
N GLU A 1253 -39.59 -7.33 -11.33
CA GLU A 1253 -39.21 -6.45 -12.45
C GLU A 1253 -37.78 -6.73 -12.90
N ARG A 1254 -36.84 -6.84 -11.95
CA ARG A 1254 -35.45 -7.19 -12.22
C ARG A 1254 -35.29 -8.57 -12.86
N LYS A 1255 -36.07 -9.56 -12.44
CA LYS A 1255 -36.03 -10.94 -12.96
C LYS A 1255 -36.90 -11.14 -14.22
N GLY A 1256 -37.59 -10.10 -14.69
CA GLY A 1256 -38.51 -10.19 -15.85
C GLY A 1256 -39.75 -11.04 -15.60
N LEU A 1257 -40.25 -11.10 -14.35
CA LEU A 1257 -41.36 -11.96 -13.90
C LEU A 1257 -42.72 -11.25 -13.77
#